data_AF-A0A061G8R1-F1
#
_entry.id   AF-A0A061G8R1-F1
#
_cell.length_a   1.000
_cell.length_b   1.000
_cell.length_c   1.000
_cell.angle_alpha   90.00
_cell.angle_beta   90.00
_cell.angle_gamma   90.00
#
_symmetry.space_group_name_H-M   'P 1'
#
loop_
_entity.id
_entity.type
_entity.pdbx_description
1 polymer ?
#
loop_
_entity_poly.entity_id
_entity_poly.type
_entity_poly.pdbx_seq_one_letter_code
_entity_poly.pdbx_strand_id
1 'polypeptide(L)'
;MGMPAEQVLHSFCFRLLSHKRLEYIPTSFLQMECTFFHYLATSHMGSTLFLWLLLIFSVLCSPVAAAHSATWTYGVNYGRIANNLPAPESVVTLLKAAKINHVRIYDADHGVLQAFKGSGIDIIVGLPNEYLKEISIGEDRAMIWVKENVQAFLPGTRIRGIAVGNEILGSGPIELWEVLLSAAKNIYSALYRLGLKDTVQVSSPHSEAVFANSFPPSACIFRPDVLPFMRPLLQFFSQIGSPFYINAYPFLAYKNDPEHIDINYALFKDNAGIYDAKTKLHYDNMFEAQVDAAYAALEKAGFPKMEVIVSETGWASRGDPDEAGATVKNAKTYNKNLRKRLAKKKGTPFRPKMVVRAYVFALFNENSKPGPTSERNFGLFKPDGSIAYNIGFTGLVPSAAASSFLSFKDIAVQGWFFMAWAVVLLQSLGFCERSMARFMCMAVVGIVAAVSLMQCAEAQTVHVVGGDMGWTVPQNGAAAYSTWAAGKRFMVGDILEFNFATNEHDVLQVPKASFDACSNDNPIGSNITVGPANVTLTSAGENYFICTFGQHCQFGQKLAITVSGSSDSPLPAPSPTSTPTTPNSPCPTSGPTGSTPSGSAPDPNGNTNSSSSAVLASLLLSMLAIVMGLIA
;
A
#
# COMPACT_ATOMS: atom_id res chain seq x y z
N MET A 1 -35.65 41.01 44.13
CA MET A 1 -36.89 40.25 43.89
C MET A 1 -36.78 39.57 42.52
N GLY A 2 -37.03 38.26 42.47
CA GLY A 2 -37.19 37.45 41.25
C GLY A 2 -35.91 36.76 40.76
N MET A 3 -35.84 35.44 40.52
CA MET A 3 -36.75 34.31 40.71
C MET A 3 -35.90 33.05 41.00
N PRO A 4 -36.40 32.01 41.69
CA PRO A 4 -35.66 30.77 41.91
C PRO A 4 -35.43 29.98 40.60
N ALA A 5 -34.33 29.24 40.54
CA ALA A 5 -33.88 28.46 39.38
C ALA A 5 -34.92 27.44 38.84
N GLU A 6 -35.91 27.05 39.66
CA GLU A 6 -37.02 26.19 39.24
C GLU A 6 -37.90 26.82 38.14
N GLN A 7 -38.06 28.15 38.10
CA GLN A 7 -38.90 28.78 37.08
C GLN A 7 -38.23 28.90 35.70
N VAL A 8 -36.89 28.90 35.64
CA VAL A 8 -36.15 28.91 34.37
C VAL A 8 -36.25 27.55 33.68
N LEU A 9 -36.20 26.47 34.45
CA LEU A 9 -36.30 25.11 33.92
C LEU A 9 -37.73 24.80 33.43
N HIS A 10 -38.74 25.29 34.13
CA HIS A 10 -40.15 25.16 33.71
C HIS A 10 -40.43 25.89 32.38
N SER A 11 -39.81 27.06 32.15
CA SER A 11 -39.97 27.82 30.90
C SER A 11 -39.23 27.18 29.71
N PHE A 12 -38.18 26.38 29.95
CA PHE A 12 -37.43 25.69 28.90
C PHE A 12 -38.13 24.40 28.46
N CYS A 13 -38.69 23.65 29.41
CA CYS A 13 -39.50 22.46 29.11
C CYS A 13 -40.80 22.81 28.36
N PHE A 14 -41.45 23.93 28.67
CA PHE A 14 -42.67 24.35 27.97
C PHE A 14 -42.42 24.79 26.51
N ARG A 15 -41.24 25.32 26.20
CA ARG A 15 -40.86 25.73 24.83
C ARG A 15 -40.45 24.55 23.93
N LEU A 16 -39.94 23.46 24.50
CA LEU A 16 -39.68 22.24 23.73
C LEU A 16 -40.96 21.46 23.39
N LEU A 17 -42.03 21.62 24.19
CA LEU A 17 -43.30 20.93 23.99
C LEU A 17 -44.26 21.63 23.01
N SER A 18 -43.97 22.87 22.56
CA SER A 18 -44.86 23.61 21.65
C SER A 18 -44.59 23.42 20.15
N HIS A 19 -43.63 22.56 19.76
CA HIS A 19 -43.35 22.27 18.35
C HIS A 19 -43.44 20.77 18.02
N LYS A 20 -44.68 20.24 18.08
CA LYS A 20 -45.21 19.05 17.36
C LYS A 20 -44.53 17.69 17.64
N ARG A 21 -45.21 16.57 17.89
CA ARG A 21 -46.60 16.22 18.22
C ARG A 21 -46.50 14.73 18.61
N LEU A 22 -46.51 14.41 19.91
CA LEU A 22 -46.61 13.03 20.42
C LEU A 22 -47.59 13.08 21.59
N GLU A 23 -48.80 12.62 21.33
CA GLU A 23 -49.85 12.44 22.33
C GLU A 23 -49.57 11.18 23.16
N TYR A 24 -49.98 11.24 24.43
CA TYR A 24 -50.11 10.15 25.41
C TYR A 24 -48.85 9.63 26.14
N ILE A 25 -48.52 10.26 27.28
CA ILE A 25 -47.98 9.55 28.46
C ILE A 25 -48.66 10.13 29.73
N PRO A 26 -49.31 9.32 30.59
CA PRO A 26 -49.94 9.82 31.81
C PRO A 26 -48.91 10.32 32.85
N THR A 27 -49.22 11.43 33.51
CA THR A 27 -48.39 12.12 34.52
C THR A 27 -48.12 11.30 35.79
N SER A 28 -48.73 10.13 35.96
CA SER A 28 -48.43 9.20 37.06
C SER A 28 -47.12 8.40 36.87
N PHE A 29 -46.54 8.38 35.66
CA PHE A 29 -45.28 7.66 35.40
C PHE A 29 -44.02 8.47 35.78
N LEU A 30 -44.10 9.81 35.72
CA LEU A 30 -42.96 10.70 36.00
C LEU A 30 -42.67 10.89 37.50
N GLN A 31 -43.62 10.57 38.38
CA GLN A 31 -43.45 10.73 39.82
C GLN A 31 -42.87 9.48 40.50
N MET A 32 -42.82 8.34 39.79
CA MET A 32 -42.26 7.09 40.30
C MET A 32 -40.74 6.97 40.07
N GLU A 33 -40.18 7.70 39.08
CA GLU A 33 -38.74 7.65 38.77
C GLU A 33 -37.87 8.45 39.72
N CYS A 34 -38.36 9.57 40.29
CA CYS A 34 -37.55 10.39 41.19
C CYS A 34 -37.35 9.79 42.59
N THR A 35 -38.25 8.92 43.06
CA THR A 35 -38.09 8.20 44.33
C THR A 35 -37.24 6.93 44.19
N PHE A 36 -37.18 6.34 42.99
CA PHE A 36 -36.43 5.10 42.76
C PHE A 36 -34.92 5.34 42.70
N PHE A 37 -34.48 6.48 42.16
CA PHE A 37 -33.05 6.83 42.09
C PHE A 37 -32.45 7.26 43.44
N HIS A 38 -33.26 7.75 44.39
CA HIS A 38 -32.76 8.09 45.73
C HIS A 38 -32.58 6.86 46.63
N TYR A 39 -33.34 5.77 46.42
CA TYR A 39 -33.29 4.59 47.29
C TYR A 39 -32.18 3.60 46.92
N LEU A 40 -31.71 3.60 45.67
CA LEU A 40 -30.61 2.75 45.20
C LEU A 40 -29.21 3.26 45.56
N ALA A 41 -29.07 4.54 45.95
CA ALA A 41 -27.79 5.15 46.30
C ALA A 41 -27.34 4.91 47.76
N THR A 42 -28.19 4.32 48.61
CA THR A 42 -27.90 4.20 50.06
C THR A 42 -27.92 2.77 50.61
N SER A 43 -28.08 1.75 49.78
CA SER A 43 -27.95 0.35 50.22
C SER A 43 -26.81 -0.36 49.49
N HIS A 44 -25.97 -1.07 50.24
CA HIS A 44 -24.78 -1.79 49.76
C HIS A 44 -25.09 -2.85 48.66
N MET A 45 -26.37 -3.15 48.43
CA MET A 45 -26.89 -4.04 47.37
C MET A 45 -27.15 -3.34 46.03
N GLY A 46 -27.21 -2.00 45.98
CA GLY A 46 -27.42 -1.24 44.73
C GLY A 46 -26.17 -1.18 43.85
N SER A 47 -24.98 -1.19 44.45
CA SER A 47 -23.69 -1.14 43.76
C SER A 47 -23.45 -2.37 42.89
N THR A 48 -23.73 -3.56 43.40
CA THR A 48 -23.53 -4.81 42.67
C THR A 48 -24.55 -4.98 41.55
N LEU A 49 -25.82 -4.63 41.77
CA LEU A 49 -26.85 -4.67 40.74
C LEU A 49 -26.56 -3.67 39.60
N PHE A 50 -26.05 -2.48 39.93
CA PHE A 50 -25.65 -1.47 38.95
C PHE A 50 -24.42 -1.90 38.13
N LEU A 51 -23.43 -2.54 38.77
CA LEU A 51 -22.28 -3.14 38.09
C LEU A 51 -22.69 -4.31 37.17
N TRP A 52 -23.64 -5.14 37.58
CA TRP A 52 -24.18 -6.21 36.76
C TRP A 52 -24.99 -5.68 35.57
N LEU A 53 -25.79 -4.62 35.77
CA LEU A 53 -26.51 -3.95 34.68
C LEU A 53 -25.56 -3.23 33.72
N LEU A 54 -24.47 -2.64 34.20
CA LEU A 54 -23.40 -2.07 33.36
C LEU A 54 -22.64 -3.16 32.59
N LEU A 55 -22.36 -4.31 33.21
CA LEU A 55 -21.75 -5.45 32.53
C LEU A 55 -22.67 -6.04 31.46
N ILE A 56 -23.96 -6.22 31.76
CA ILE A 56 -24.96 -6.68 30.79
C ILE A 56 -25.15 -5.65 29.67
N PHE A 57 -25.16 -4.35 29.97
CA PHE A 57 -25.18 -3.30 28.97
C PHE A 57 -23.88 -3.27 28.15
N SER A 58 -22.71 -3.57 28.74
CA SER A 58 -21.43 -3.66 28.01
C SER A 58 -21.33 -4.90 27.11
N VAL A 59 -22.03 -5.99 27.45
CA VAL A 59 -22.09 -7.24 26.67
C VAL A 59 -23.17 -7.14 25.58
N LEU A 60 -24.31 -6.50 25.85
CA LEU A 60 -25.39 -6.25 24.88
C LEU A 60 -25.13 -5.05 23.96
N CYS A 61 -24.35 -4.07 24.43
CA CYS A 61 -23.91 -2.88 23.69
C CYS A 61 -22.41 -2.93 23.34
N SER A 62 -21.76 -4.09 23.54
CA SER A 62 -20.65 -4.44 22.66
C SER A 62 -21.23 -4.31 21.26
N PRO A 63 -20.64 -3.52 20.34
CA PRO A 63 -21.03 -3.68 18.97
C PRO A 63 -20.71 -5.15 18.68
N VAL A 64 -21.74 -5.98 18.53
CA VAL A 64 -21.72 -6.87 17.38
C VAL A 64 -21.56 -5.86 16.26
N ALA A 65 -20.30 -5.58 15.95
CA ALA A 65 -19.94 -5.01 14.70
C ALA A 65 -20.48 -6.06 13.74
N ALA A 66 -21.73 -5.86 13.30
CA ALA A 66 -21.99 -5.86 11.89
C ALA A 66 -20.85 -5.03 11.34
N ALA A 67 -19.76 -5.73 11.00
CA ALA A 67 -18.70 -5.20 10.21
C ALA A 67 -19.44 -4.76 8.96
N HIS A 68 -19.89 -3.51 8.95
CA HIS A 68 -20.01 -2.76 7.73
C HIS A 68 -18.60 -2.84 7.19
N SER A 69 -18.33 -3.88 6.41
CA SER A 69 -17.05 -4.07 5.77
C SER A 69 -16.87 -2.79 4.99
N ALA A 70 -15.88 -1.98 5.40
CA ALA A 70 -15.63 -0.73 4.74
C ALA A 70 -15.48 -1.07 3.25
N THR A 71 -16.43 -0.62 2.42
CA THR A 71 -16.48 -1.03 1.02
C THR A 71 -15.14 -0.67 0.39
N TRP A 72 -14.44 -1.69 -0.11
CA TRP A 72 -13.16 -1.50 -0.76
C TRP A 72 -13.37 -0.76 -2.07
N THR A 73 -12.40 0.05 -2.47
CA THR A 73 -12.46 0.80 -3.74
C THR A 73 -11.21 0.67 -4.58
N TYR A 74 -10.10 0.26 -3.97
CA TYR A 74 -8.78 0.22 -4.61
C TYR A 74 -8.18 -1.18 -4.45
N GLY A 75 -7.97 -1.86 -5.58
CA GLY A 75 -7.16 -3.07 -5.69
C GLY A 75 -6.04 -2.88 -6.72
N VAL A 76 -5.21 -3.91 -6.90
CA VAL A 76 -4.11 -3.91 -7.88
C VAL A 76 -4.04 -5.25 -8.60
N ASN A 77 -3.72 -5.22 -9.90
CA ASN A 77 -3.41 -6.42 -10.67
C ASN A 77 -1.94 -6.81 -10.43
N TYR A 78 -1.72 -8.01 -9.90
CA TYR A 78 -0.39 -8.60 -9.73
C TYR A 78 -0.07 -9.48 -10.95
N GLY A 79 0.29 -8.81 -12.04
CA GLY A 79 0.84 -9.45 -13.24
C GLY A 79 2.24 -9.99 -12.98
N ARG A 80 2.56 -11.13 -13.61
CA ARG A 80 3.80 -11.87 -13.41
C ARG A 80 4.45 -12.33 -14.72
N ILE A 81 4.14 -11.68 -15.84
CA ILE A 81 4.81 -11.95 -17.13
C ILE A 81 6.17 -11.23 -17.13
N ALA A 82 7.07 -11.72 -16.27
CA ALA A 82 8.40 -11.18 -16.03
C ALA A 82 9.31 -12.23 -15.39
N ASN A 83 10.63 -12.05 -15.51
CA ASN A 83 11.63 -12.98 -14.97
C ASN A 83 12.49 -12.39 -13.84
N ASN A 84 12.14 -11.20 -13.35
CA ASN A 84 12.94 -10.43 -12.39
C ASN A 84 12.10 -9.82 -11.26
N LEU A 85 10.93 -10.39 -10.96
CA LEU A 85 10.04 -9.91 -9.91
C LEU A 85 10.44 -10.44 -8.52
N PRO A 86 10.05 -9.75 -7.43
CA PRO A 86 10.27 -10.26 -6.08
C PRO A 86 9.47 -11.54 -5.82
N ALA A 87 9.95 -12.35 -4.88
CA ALA A 87 9.21 -13.52 -4.41
C ALA A 87 7.83 -13.13 -3.85
N PRO A 88 6.80 -14.00 -3.97
CA PRO A 88 5.44 -13.69 -3.52
C PRO A 88 5.32 -13.23 -2.06
N GLU A 89 6.16 -13.71 -1.15
CA GLU A 89 6.20 -13.29 0.27
C GLU A 89 6.61 -11.83 0.42
N SER A 90 7.61 -11.40 -0.37
CA SER A 90 8.02 -9.99 -0.45
C SER A 90 6.90 -9.14 -1.05
N VAL A 91 6.16 -9.66 -2.02
CA VAL A 91 5.00 -8.98 -2.59
C VAL A 91 3.88 -8.79 -1.56
N VAL A 92 3.60 -9.79 -0.71
CA VAL A 92 2.66 -9.65 0.40
C VAL A 92 3.10 -8.55 1.38
N THR A 93 4.39 -8.50 1.69
CA THR A 93 4.97 -7.44 2.53
C THR A 93 4.77 -6.06 1.91
N LEU A 94 5.04 -5.93 0.60
CA LEU A 94 4.84 -4.71 -0.15
C LEU A 94 3.38 -4.24 -0.12
N LEU A 95 2.43 -5.15 -0.40
CA LEU A 95 1.00 -4.84 -0.42
C LEU A 95 0.50 -4.37 0.95
N LYS A 96 0.94 -5.03 2.03
CA LYS A 96 0.64 -4.61 3.41
C LYS A 96 1.20 -3.22 3.71
N ALA A 97 2.45 -2.95 3.34
CA ALA A 97 3.08 -1.64 3.52
C ALA A 97 2.34 -0.54 2.72
N ALA A 98 1.91 -0.86 1.50
CA ALA A 98 1.12 0.02 0.64
C ALA A 98 -0.35 0.16 1.08
N LYS A 99 -0.79 -0.61 2.10
CA LYS A 99 -2.19 -0.71 2.56
C LYS A 99 -3.15 -1.11 1.45
N ILE A 100 -2.69 -1.98 0.55
CA ILE A 100 -3.50 -2.58 -0.51
C ILE A 100 -3.94 -3.96 -0.03
N ASN A 101 -5.24 -4.16 0.08
CA ASN A 101 -5.85 -5.40 0.59
C ASN A 101 -6.70 -6.15 -0.44
N HIS A 102 -6.68 -5.73 -1.71
CA HIS A 102 -7.37 -6.40 -2.82
C HIS A 102 -6.40 -6.59 -3.98
N VAL A 103 -6.22 -7.83 -4.41
CA VAL A 103 -5.34 -8.18 -5.52
C VAL A 103 -6.08 -9.07 -6.52
N ARG A 104 -5.75 -8.91 -7.80
CA ARG A 104 -6.12 -9.85 -8.86
C ARG A 104 -4.86 -10.46 -9.46
N ILE A 105 -4.84 -11.78 -9.61
CA ILE A 105 -3.84 -12.51 -10.41
C ILE A 105 -4.53 -13.14 -11.62
N TYR A 106 -3.77 -13.46 -12.66
CA TYR A 106 -4.28 -13.92 -13.96
C TYR A 106 -4.30 -15.45 -14.10
N ASP A 107 -3.84 -16.14 -13.07
CA ASP A 107 -3.76 -17.59 -12.93
C ASP A 107 -4.20 -17.99 -11.52
N ALA A 108 -3.89 -19.22 -11.12
CA ALA A 108 -4.08 -19.69 -9.74
C ALA A 108 -2.79 -20.33 -9.20
N ASP A 109 -1.66 -19.62 -9.32
CA ASP A 109 -0.36 -20.10 -8.87
C ASP A 109 -0.29 -20.41 -7.37
N HIS A 110 0.09 -21.64 -7.06
CA HIS A 110 0.10 -22.16 -5.69
C HIS A 110 1.15 -21.50 -4.81
N GLY A 111 2.28 -21.04 -5.37
CA GLY A 111 3.30 -20.30 -4.63
C GLY A 111 2.78 -18.95 -4.15
N VAL A 112 2.07 -18.23 -5.02
CA VAL A 112 1.38 -16.98 -4.66
C VAL A 112 0.29 -17.25 -3.63
N LEU A 113 -0.57 -18.25 -3.86
CA LEU A 113 -1.67 -18.56 -2.94
C LEU A 113 -1.14 -18.97 -1.55
N GLN A 114 -0.03 -19.71 -1.49
CA GLN A 114 0.62 -20.08 -0.24
C GLN A 114 1.22 -18.87 0.48
N ALA A 115 1.91 -17.98 -0.24
CA ALA A 115 2.48 -16.77 0.35
C ALA A 115 1.41 -15.81 0.91
N PHE A 116 0.23 -15.77 0.29
CA PHE A 116 -0.89 -14.94 0.73
C PHE A 116 -1.64 -15.52 1.95
N LYS A 117 -1.30 -16.73 2.40
CA LYS A 117 -1.91 -17.36 3.58
C LYS A 117 -1.74 -16.49 4.83
N GLY A 118 -2.84 -16.20 5.52
CA GLY A 118 -2.84 -15.36 6.72
C GLY A 118 -2.49 -13.88 6.47
N SER A 119 -2.38 -13.45 5.21
CA SER A 119 -2.04 -12.06 4.88
C SER A 119 -3.16 -11.06 5.19
N GLY A 120 -4.42 -11.51 5.17
CA GLY A 120 -5.60 -10.64 5.24
C GLY A 120 -5.96 -9.96 3.92
N ILE A 121 -5.23 -10.23 2.83
CA ILE A 121 -5.45 -9.65 1.51
C ILE A 121 -6.46 -10.52 0.75
N ASP A 122 -7.52 -9.91 0.23
CA ASP A 122 -8.50 -10.57 -0.63
C ASP A 122 -7.94 -10.73 -2.05
N ILE A 123 -8.01 -11.96 -2.60
CA ILE A 123 -7.46 -12.30 -3.91
C ILE A 123 -8.54 -12.78 -4.89
N ILE A 124 -8.51 -12.27 -6.11
CA ILE A 124 -9.19 -12.84 -7.28
C ILE A 124 -8.16 -13.66 -8.06
N VAL A 125 -8.47 -14.94 -8.28
CA VAL A 125 -7.65 -15.82 -9.13
C VAL A 125 -8.22 -15.86 -10.55
N GLY A 126 -7.37 -16.07 -11.56
CA GLY A 126 -7.78 -16.23 -12.94
C GLY A 126 -7.94 -17.71 -13.29
N LEU A 127 -8.98 -18.05 -14.06
CA LEU A 127 -8.97 -19.25 -14.89
C LEU A 127 -8.43 -18.83 -16.27
N PRO A 128 -7.20 -19.22 -16.63
CA PRO A 128 -6.59 -18.82 -17.90
C PRO A 128 -7.41 -19.23 -19.12
N ASN A 129 -7.27 -18.47 -20.20
CA ASN A 129 -8.09 -18.59 -21.42
C ASN A 129 -7.98 -19.98 -22.07
N GLU A 130 -6.80 -20.60 -21.99
CA GLU A 130 -6.48 -21.92 -22.52
C GLU A 130 -7.30 -23.05 -21.87
N TYR A 131 -7.77 -22.87 -20.64
CA TYR A 131 -8.58 -23.87 -19.93
C TYR A 131 -10.08 -23.75 -20.24
N LEU A 132 -10.53 -22.68 -20.91
CA LEU A 132 -11.97 -22.44 -21.11
C LEU A 132 -12.66 -23.58 -21.87
N LYS A 133 -12.03 -24.08 -22.95
CA LYS A 133 -12.60 -25.19 -23.74
C LYS A 133 -12.76 -26.44 -22.88
N GLU A 134 -11.71 -26.81 -22.16
CA GLU A 134 -11.70 -27.97 -21.28
C GLU A 134 -12.76 -27.87 -20.16
N ILE A 135 -12.79 -26.75 -19.45
CA ILE A 135 -13.68 -26.52 -18.31
C ILE A 135 -15.13 -26.39 -18.76
N SER A 136 -15.39 -25.93 -19.99
CA SER A 136 -16.74 -25.82 -20.53
C SER A 136 -17.43 -27.16 -20.78
N ILE A 137 -16.64 -28.22 -21.04
CA ILE A 137 -17.15 -29.55 -21.39
C ILE A 137 -17.28 -30.43 -20.14
N GLY A 138 -16.31 -30.38 -19.22
CA GLY A 138 -16.27 -31.27 -18.05
C GLY A 138 -16.59 -30.57 -16.74
N GLU A 139 -17.78 -30.80 -16.17
CA GLU A 139 -18.10 -30.39 -14.80
C GLU A 139 -17.14 -31.02 -13.77
N ASP A 140 -16.68 -32.24 -14.03
CA ASP A 140 -15.65 -32.93 -13.26
C ASP A 140 -14.31 -32.20 -13.31
N ARG A 141 -13.92 -31.69 -14.49
CA ARG A 141 -12.70 -30.88 -14.65
C ARG A 141 -12.81 -29.55 -13.92
N ALA A 142 -13.96 -28.89 -13.99
CA ALA A 142 -14.24 -27.68 -13.20
C ALA A 142 -14.17 -27.97 -11.69
N MET A 143 -14.73 -29.10 -11.24
CA MET A 143 -14.67 -29.54 -9.85
C MET A 143 -13.22 -29.78 -9.39
N ILE A 144 -12.41 -30.49 -10.18
CA ILE A 144 -10.99 -30.74 -9.89
C ILE A 144 -10.24 -29.41 -9.80
N TRP A 145 -10.41 -28.55 -10.79
CA TRP A 145 -9.74 -27.25 -10.82
C TRP A 145 -10.08 -26.40 -9.59
N VAL A 146 -11.37 -26.32 -9.20
CA VAL A 146 -11.77 -25.56 -8.00
C VAL A 146 -11.24 -26.20 -6.72
N LYS A 147 -11.20 -27.53 -6.62
CA LYS A 147 -10.63 -28.22 -5.45
C LYS A 147 -9.15 -27.89 -5.27
N GLU A 148 -8.38 -28.05 -6.34
CA GLU A 148 -6.92 -27.90 -6.33
C GLU A 148 -6.49 -26.44 -6.18
N ASN A 149 -7.17 -25.52 -6.85
CA ASN A 149 -6.72 -24.13 -6.98
C ASN A 149 -7.43 -23.15 -6.05
N VAL A 150 -8.55 -23.55 -5.45
CA VAL A 150 -9.36 -22.67 -4.58
C VAL A 150 -9.62 -23.31 -3.23
N GLN A 151 -10.26 -24.48 -3.18
CA GLN A 151 -10.64 -25.12 -1.91
C GLN A 151 -9.42 -25.46 -1.05
N ALA A 152 -8.34 -25.97 -1.66
CA ALA A 152 -7.11 -26.36 -0.96
C ALA A 152 -6.44 -25.20 -0.18
N PHE A 153 -6.67 -23.96 -0.58
CA PHE A 153 -6.08 -22.77 0.04
C PHE A 153 -7.02 -22.08 1.03
N LEU A 154 -8.30 -22.43 1.04
CA LEU A 154 -9.29 -21.87 1.95
C LEU A 154 -9.29 -22.61 3.31
N PRO A 155 -9.58 -21.92 4.43
CA PRO A 155 -9.78 -20.47 4.58
C PRO A 155 -8.46 -19.68 4.76
N GLY A 156 -7.31 -20.34 4.70
CA GLY A 156 -6.00 -19.74 5.01
C GLY A 156 -5.65 -18.54 4.12
N THR A 157 -5.96 -18.64 2.83
CA THR A 157 -5.82 -17.57 1.84
C THR A 157 -7.20 -17.06 1.46
N ARG A 158 -7.41 -15.74 1.49
CA ARG A 158 -8.74 -15.14 1.28
C ARG A 158 -9.06 -15.01 -0.21
N ILE A 159 -9.27 -16.15 -0.87
CA ILE A 159 -9.78 -16.18 -2.24
C ILE A 159 -11.24 -15.70 -2.22
N ARG A 160 -11.54 -14.61 -2.94
CA ARG A 160 -12.86 -13.96 -3.01
C ARG A 160 -13.48 -13.98 -4.38
N GLY A 161 -12.72 -14.33 -5.41
CA GLY A 161 -13.30 -14.50 -6.72
C GLY A 161 -12.45 -15.34 -7.67
N ILE A 162 -13.13 -15.83 -8.71
CA ILE A 162 -12.55 -16.47 -9.89
C ILE A 162 -12.95 -15.62 -11.09
N ALA A 163 -11.96 -15.08 -11.79
CA ALA A 163 -12.14 -14.44 -13.09
C ALA A 163 -12.01 -15.52 -14.18
N VAL A 164 -13.13 -15.90 -14.78
CA VAL A 164 -13.21 -16.92 -15.83
C VAL A 164 -12.86 -16.29 -17.17
N GLY A 165 -11.64 -16.54 -17.63
CA GLY A 165 -11.05 -15.90 -18.79
C GLY A 165 -10.73 -14.42 -18.57
N ASN A 166 -10.06 -13.82 -19.55
CA ASN A 166 -9.75 -12.40 -19.62
C ASN A 166 -9.91 -11.89 -21.05
N GLU A 167 -10.76 -10.88 -21.25
CA GLU A 167 -10.99 -10.21 -22.53
C GLU A 167 -11.42 -11.17 -23.66
N ILE A 168 -12.26 -12.15 -23.31
CA ILE A 168 -12.70 -13.20 -24.25
C ILE A 168 -13.65 -12.68 -25.30
N LEU A 169 -14.66 -11.89 -24.93
CA LEU A 169 -15.65 -11.39 -25.90
C LEU A 169 -15.14 -10.11 -26.56
N GLY A 170 -15.42 -9.92 -27.85
CA GLY A 170 -15.01 -8.74 -28.61
C GLY A 170 -13.57 -8.79 -29.16
N SER A 171 -12.76 -9.69 -28.63
CA SER A 171 -11.37 -9.98 -29.05
C SER A 171 -11.12 -11.49 -29.07
N GLY A 172 -10.09 -11.97 -29.77
CA GLY A 172 -9.70 -13.38 -29.76
C GLY A 172 -10.57 -14.34 -30.59
N PRO A 173 -10.31 -15.66 -30.51
CA PRO A 173 -10.99 -16.67 -31.34
C PRO A 173 -12.47 -16.85 -30.93
N ILE A 174 -13.36 -16.91 -31.93
CA ILE A 174 -14.81 -17.10 -31.73
C ILE A 174 -15.13 -18.35 -30.91
N GLU A 175 -14.31 -19.39 -31.05
CA GLU A 175 -14.42 -20.65 -30.31
C GLU A 175 -14.34 -20.45 -28.79
N LEU A 176 -13.61 -19.43 -28.31
CA LEU A 176 -13.57 -19.09 -26.89
C LEU A 176 -14.82 -18.33 -26.43
N TRP A 177 -15.45 -17.58 -27.33
CA TRP A 177 -16.69 -16.84 -27.04
C TRP A 177 -17.83 -17.82 -26.76
N GLU A 178 -17.91 -18.88 -27.56
CA GLU A 178 -18.93 -19.94 -27.47
C GLU A 178 -18.88 -20.70 -26.15
N VAL A 179 -17.68 -20.94 -25.61
CA VAL A 179 -17.48 -21.78 -24.42
C VAL A 179 -17.47 -21.00 -23.10
N LEU A 180 -17.37 -19.67 -23.13
CA LEU A 180 -17.20 -18.83 -21.95
C LEU A 180 -18.34 -19.01 -20.92
N LEU A 181 -19.59 -18.98 -21.37
CA LEU A 181 -20.74 -19.14 -20.49
C LEU A 181 -20.74 -20.51 -19.81
N SER A 182 -20.49 -21.57 -20.57
CA SER A 182 -20.46 -22.94 -20.06
C SER A 182 -19.33 -23.13 -19.05
N ALA A 183 -18.14 -22.59 -19.32
CA ALA A 183 -17.03 -22.61 -18.37
C ALA A 183 -17.39 -21.87 -17.06
N ALA A 184 -17.99 -20.67 -17.15
CA ALA A 184 -18.41 -19.91 -15.98
C ALA A 184 -19.48 -20.63 -15.14
N LYS A 185 -20.45 -21.28 -15.81
CA LYS A 185 -21.47 -22.11 -15.16
C LYS A 185 -20.87 -23.31 -14.45
N ASN A 186 -19.92 -24.01 -15.07
CA ASN A 186 -19.29 -25.19 -14.48
C ASN A 186 -18.44 -24.83 -13.25
N ILE A 187 -17.69 -23.72 -13.31
CA ILE A 187 -16.96 -23.20 -12.14
C ILE A 187 -17.92 -22.83 -11.00
N TYR A 188 -19.03 -22.14 -11.31
CA TYR A 188 -20.03 -21.81 -10.29
C TYR A 188 -20.71 -23.06 -9.71
N SER A 189 -21.04 -24.06 -10.55
CA SER A 189 -21.59 -25.34 -10.11
C SER A 189 -20.65 -26.06 -9.16
N ALA A 190 -19.35 -26.08 -9.46
CA ALA A 190 -18.33 -26.63 -8.57
C ALA A 190 -18.30 -25.89 -7.22
N LEU A 191 -18.26 -24.55 -7.22
CA LEU A 191 -18.32 -23.74 -5.99
C LEU A 191 -19.61 -23.99 -5.20
N TYR A 192 -20.75 -24.10 -5.87
CA TYR A 192 -22.04 -24.41 -5.25
C TYR A 192 -21.99 -25.76 -4.53
N ARG A 193 -21.55 -26.80 -5.22
CA ARG A 193 -21.44 -28.17 -4.69
C ARG A 193 -20.43 -28.31 -3.56
N LEU A 194 -19.40 -27.46 -3.53
CA LEU A 194 -18.40 -27.41 -2.45
C LEU A 194 -18.81 -26.49 -1.28
N GLY A 195 -19.97 -25.83 -1.35
CA GLY A 195 -20.42 -24.89 -0.32
C GLY A 195 -19.63 -23.57 -0.28
N LEU A 196 -18.96 -23.22 -1.38
CA LEU A 196 -18.07 -22.06 -1.49
C LEU A 196 -18.71 -20.86 -2.22
N LYS A 197 -19.92 -21.01 -2.77
CA LYS A 197 -20.59 -19.98 -3.58
C LYS A 197 -20.75 -18.62 -2.90
N ASP A 198 -20.92 -18.61 -1.57
CA ASP A 198 -21.13 -17.38 -0.79
C ASP A 198 -19.79 -16.75 -0.36
N THR A 199 -18.68 -17.44 -0.59
CA THR A 199 -17.32 -17.01 -0.24
C THR A 199 -16.52 -16.57 -1.47
N VAL A 200 -16.74 -17.20 -2.62
CA VAL A 200 -15.98 -17.00 -3.86
C VAL A 200 -16.93 -16.63 -5.00
N GLN A 201 -16.81 -15.41 -5.51
CA GLN A 201 -17.62 -14.90 -6.64
C GLN A 201 -17.05 -15.33 -7.99
N VAL A 202 -17.91 -15.72 -8.94
CA VAL A 202 -17.50 -16.00 -10.33
C VAL A 202 -17.75 -14.77 -11.19
N SER A 203 -16.77 -14.34 -11.97
CA SER A 203 -16.85 -13.18 -12.88
C SER A 203 -16.14 -13.46 -14.21
N SER A 204 -16.23 -12.56 -15.18
CA SER A 204 -15.42 -12.59 -16.41
C SER A 204 -15.07 -11.14 -16.81
N PRO A 205 -13.79 -10.74 -16.73
CA PRO A 205 -13.32 -9.44 -17.19
C PRO A 205 -13.38 -9.26 -18.71
N HIS A 206 -13.91 -8.12 -19.15
CA HIS A 206 -14.04 -7.75 -20.57
C HIS A 206 -13.18 -6.53 -20.91
N SER A 207 -12.70 -6.43 -22.16
CA SER A 207 -12.17 -5.17 -22.70
C SER A 207 -13.31 -4.29 -23.21
N GLU A 208 -13.05 -3.00 -23.45
CA GLU A 208 -14.03 -2.12 -24.12
C GLU A 208 -14.32 -2.52 -25.58
N ALA A 209 -13.59 -3.49 -26.16
CA ALA A 209 -13.87 -4.04 -27.49
C ALA A 209 -15.22 -4.78 -27.58
N VAL A 210 -15.88 -5.02 -26.45
CA VAL A 210 -17.28 -5.50 -26.42
C VAL A 210 -18.29 -4.43 -26.82
N PHE A 211 -17.92 -3.15 -26.84
CA PHE A 211 -18.81 -2.03 -27.15
C PHE A 211 -18.73 -1.62 -28.63
N ALA A 212 -19.87 -1.29 -29.24
CA ALA A 212 -19.92 -0.75 -30.60
C ALA A 212 -19.52 0.73 -30.65
N ASN A 213 -19.82 1.43 -29.56
CA ASN A 213 -19.55 2.84 -29.34
C ASN A 213 -19.50 3.08 -27.83
N SER A 214 -18.77 4.10 -27.40
CA SER A 214 -18.68 4.51 -25.98
C SER A 214 -18.85 6.02 -25.78
N PHE A 215 -19.02 6.78 -26.88
CA PHE A 215 -19.16 8.23 -26.85
C PHE A 215 -20.43 8.71 -27.59
N PRO A 216 -21.20 9.65 -27.00
CA PRO A 216 -21.18 10.00 -25.56
C PRO A 216 -21.58 8.78 -24.70
N PRO A 217 -21.28 8.75 -23.38
CA PRO A 217 -21.48 7.56 -22.54
C PRO A 217 -22.87 6.94 -22.65
N SER A 218 -23.93 7.75 -22.65
CA SER A 218 -25.32 7.27 -22.75
C SER A 218 -25.68 6.61 -24.08
N ALA A 219 -24.85 6.77 -25.11
CA ALA A 219 -25.02 6.13 -26.41
C ALA A 219 -24.48 4.70 -26.42
N CYS A 220 -23.61 4.32 -25.47
CA CYS A 220 -22.91 3.04 -25.49
C CYS A 220 -23.84 1.82 -25.56
N ILE A 221 -23.53 0.89 -26.47
CA ILE A 221 -24.16 -0.43 -26.58
C ILE A 221 -23.08 -1.50 -26.77
N PHE A 222 -23.39 -2.74 -26.38
CA PHE A 222 -22.59 -3.88 -26.83
C PHE A 222 -22.66 -4.02 -28.35
N ARG A 223 -21.57 -4.53 -28.94
CA ARG A 223 -21.53 -4.86 -30.37
C ARG A 223 -22.62 -5.86 -30.74
N PRO A 224 -23.30 -5.70 -31.88
CA PRO A 224 -24.36 -6.63 -32.30
C PRO A 224 -23.90 -8.09 -32.41
N ASP A 225 -22.64 -8.34 -32.80
CA ASP A 225 -22.09 -9.69 -32.92
C ASP A 225 -21.63 -10.29 -31.57
N VAL A 226 -21.31 -9.44 -30.58
CA VAL A 226 -20.98 -9.86 -29.21
C VAL A 226 -22.24 -10.14 -28.39
N LEU A 227 -23.32 -9.42 -28.65
CA LEU A 227 -24.55 -9.45 -27.86
C LEU A 227 -25.19 -10.85 -27.68
N PRO A 228 -25.20 -11.76 -28.69
CA PRO A 228 -25.70 -13.13 -28.54
C PRO A 228 -24.95 -13.94 -27.47
N PHE A 229 -23.67 -13.64 -27.23
CA PHE A 229 -22.86 -14.28 -26.19
C PHE A 229 -22.93 -13.53 -24.87
N MET A 230 -22.91 -12.19 -24.92
CA MET A 230 -22.90 -11.33 -23.76
C MET A 230 -24.22 -11.41 -22.98
N ARG A 231 -25.39 -11.35 -23.64
CA ARG A 231 -26.68 -11.31 -22.92
C ARG A 231 -26.92 -12.58 -22.06
N PRO A 232 -26.69 -13.81 -22.56
CA PRO A 232 -26.76 -15.01 -21.71
C PRO A 232 -25.76 -15.02 -20.55
N LEU A 233 -24.55 -14.48 -20.76
CA LEU A 233 -23.54 -14.33 -19.70
C LEU A 233 -23.99 -13.36 -18.61
N LEU A 234 -24.49 -12.18 -19.00
CA LEU A 234 -25.07 -11.20 -18.07
C LEU A 234 -26.30 -11.76 -17.34
N GLN A 235 -27.14 -12.54 -18.01
CA GLN A 235 -28.28 -13.20 -17.38
C GLN A 235 -27.84 -14.15 -16.27
N PHE A 236 -26.80 -14.93 -16.52
CA PHE A 236 -26.21 -15.82 -15.53
C PHE A 236 -25.58 -15.05 -14.37
N PHE A 237 -24.75 -14.04 -14.65
CA PHE A 237 -24.13 -13.20 -13.62
C PHE A 237 -25.17 -12.46 -12.76
N SER A 238 -26.26 -11.99 -13.36
CA SER A 238 -27.37 -11.39 -12.63
C SER A 238 -28.08 -12.39 -11.70
N GLN A 239 -28.19 -13.67 -12.08
CA GLN A 239 -28.81 -14.71 -11.24
C GLN A 239 -27.94 -15.07 -10.03
N ILE A 240 -26.62 -15.03 -10.17
CA ILE A 240 -25.67 -15.35 -9.10
C ILE A 240 -25.20 -14.10 -8.31
N GLY A 241 -25.73 -12.92 -8.64
CA GLY A 241 -25.34 -11.65 -7.98
C GLY A 241 -23.91 -11.20 -8.28
N SER A 242 -23.36 -11.56 -9.44
CA SER A 242 -22.02 -11.16 -9.86
C SER A 242 -22.05 -9.85 -10.67
N PRO A 243 -21.09 -8.93 -10.46
CA PRO A 243 -21.01 -7.67 -11.18
C PRO A 243 -20.34 -7.85 -12.55
N PHE A 244 -20.49 -6.85 -13.40
CA PHE A 244 -19.82 -6.77 -14.69
C PHE A 244 -18.39 -6.23 -14.52
N TYR A 245 -17.39 -7.01 -14.93
CA TYR A 245 -15.98 -6.61 -14.88
C TYR A 245 -15.56 -6.04 -16.23
N ILE A 246 -15.03 -4.81 -16.25
CA ILE A 246 -14.56 -4.12 -17.46
C ILE A 246 -13.16 -3.54 -17.26
N ASN A 247 -12.29 -3.74 -18.25
CA ASN A 247 -10.98 -3.12 -18.35
C ASN A 247 -11.16 -1.73 -19.00
N ALA A 248 -11.01 -0.66 -18.21
CA ALA A 248 -11.27 0.71 -18.63
C ALA A 248 -9.96 1.52 -18.64
N TYR A 249 -9.45 1.83 -19.83
CA TYR A 249 -8.15 2.47 -20.00
C TYR A 249 -8.27 3.83 -20.73
N PRO A 250 -8.36 4.94 -19.99
CA PRO A 250 -8.24 6.28 -20.58
C PRO A 250 -6.93 6.49 -21.35
N PHE A 251 -5.85 5.82 -20.92
CA PHE A 251 -4.56 5.81 -21.62
C PHE A 251 -4.70 5.28 -23.06
N LEU A 252 -5.37 4.15 -23.26
CA LEU A 252 -5.51 3.55 -24.60
C LEU A 252 -6.38 4.40 -25.52
N ALA A 253 -7.45 4.99 -24.98
CA ALA A 253 -8.27 5.94 -25.73
C ALA A 253 -7.45 7.15 -26.17
N TYR A 254 -6.73 7.82 -25.24
CA TYR A 254 -5.88 8.96 -25.56
C TYR A 254 -4.75 8.60 -26.54
N LYS A 255 -4.08 7.45 -26.35
CA LYS A 255 -3.01 6.98 -27.23
C LYS A 255 -3.48 6.82 -28.68
N ASN A 256 -4.72 6.36 -28.87
CA ASN A 256 -5.27 6.11 -30.20
C ASN A 256 -5.79 7.37 -30.89
N ASP A 257 -6.18 8.40 -30.15
CA ASP A 257 -6.67 9.68 -30.69
C ASP A 257 -6.19 10.89 -29.87
N PRO A 258 -4.87 11.18 -29.86
CA PRO A 258 -4.29 12.24 -29.05
C PRO A 258 -4.59 13.65 -29.59
N GLU A 259 -5.07 13.76 -30.83
CA GLU A 259 -5.40 15.02 -31.49
C GLU A 259 -6.76 15.57 -31.03
N HIS A 260 -7.74 14.69 -30.77
CA HIS A 260 -9.09 15.10 -30.39
C HIS A 260 -9.41 14.90 -28.90
N ILE A 261 -8.69 14.02 -28.21
CA ILE A 261 -8.90 13.77 -26.77
C ILE A 261 -8.01 14.71 -25.96
N ASP A 262 -8.61 15.58 -25.13
CA ASP A 262 -7.86 16.38 -24.16
C ASP A 262 -7.19 15.45 -23.13
N ILE A 263 -5.86 15.50 -23.06
CA ILE A 263 -5.10 14.71 -22.09
C ILE A 263 -5.48 15.04 -20.64
N ASN A 264 -5.92 16.28 -20.35
CA ASN A 264 -6.35 16.66 -19.01
C ASN A 264 -7.62 15.93 -18.59
N TYR A 265 -8.54 15.72 -19.54
CA TYR A 265 -9.75 14.90 -19.34
C TYR A 265 -9.40 13.43 -19.04
N ALA A 266 -8.39 12.88 -19.72
CA ALA A 266 -7.91 11.53 -19.45
C ALA A 266 -7.14 11.40 -18.11
N LEU A 267 -6.52 12.49 -17.63
CA LEU A 267 -5.68 12.52 -16.43
C LEU A 267 -6.36 13.05 -15.16
N PHE A 268 -7.68 13.25 -15.17
CA PHE A 268 -8.45 13.86 -14.07
C PHE A 268 -7.93 15.26 -13.66
N LYS A 269 -7.41 16.03 -14.61
CA LYS A 269 -7.00 17.43 -14.40
C LYS A 269 -8.12 18.36 -14.83
N ASP A 270 -8.05 19.63 -14.44
CA ASP A 270 -9.02 20.64 -14.86
C ASP A 270 -9.10 20.71 -16.39
N ASN A 271 -10.31 20.62 -16.93
CA ASN A 271 -10.63 20.61 -18.36
C ASN A 271 -12.10 21.02 -18.55
N ALA A 272 -12.56 21.16 -19.79
CA ALA A 272 -13.95 21.52 -20.08
C ALA A 272 -14.97 20.40 -19.81
N GLY A 273 -14.47 19.17 -19.65
CA GLY A 273 -15.27 17.96 -19.52
C GLY A 273 -16.05 17.64 -20.79
N ILE A 274 -16.93 16.65 -20.67
CA ILE A 274 -17.82 16.22 -21.74
C ILE A 274 -19.25 16.30 -21.23
N TYR A 275 -20.11 16.99 -21.98
CA TYR A 275 -21.54 17.05 -21.72
C TYR A 275 -22.30 16.01 -22.56
N ASP A 276 -22.99 15.10 -21.89
CA ASP A 276 -23.86 14.12 -22.53
C ASP A 276 -25.27 14.72 -22.68
N ALA A 277 -25.63 15.11 -23.90
CA ALA A 277 -26.90 15.80 -24.17
C ALA A 277 -28.16 14.98 -23.83
N LYS A 278 -28.08 13.65 -23.89
CA LYS A 278 -29.23 12.77 -23.64
C LYS A 278 -29.51 12.65 -22.15
N THR A 279 -28.47 12.44 -21.34
CA THR A 279 -28.60 12.30 -19.88
C THR A 279 -28.52 13.61 -19.13
N LYS A 280 -28.05 14.68 -19.79
CA LYS A 280 -27.72 15.99 -19.20
C LYS A 280 -26.66 15.91 -18.11
N LEU A 281 -25.83 14.86 -18.17
CA LEU A 281 -24.72 14.66 -17.25
C LEU A 281 -23.46 15.27 -17.84
N HIS A 282 -22.64 15.81 -16.94
CA HIS A 282 -21.32 16.32 -17.28
C HIS A 282 -20.27 15.42 -16.64
N TYR A 283 -19.25 15.10 -17.43
CA TYR A 283 -18.14 14.23 -17.04
C TYR A 283 -16.86 15.05 -17.04
N ASP A 284 -16.26 15.23 -15.86
CA ASP A 284 -14.99 15.95 -15.70
C ASP A 284 -13.77 15.08 -16.05
N ASN A 285 -13.95 13.77 -16.19
CA ASN A 285 -12.87 12.82 -16.51
C ASN A 285 -13.35 11.62 -17.32
N MET A 286 -12.44 11.08 -18.13
CA MET A 286 -12.71 9.96 -19.03
C MET A 286 -13.03 8.66 -18.31
N PHE A 287 -12.41 8.41 -17.16
CA PHE A 287 -12.60 7.17 -16.41
C PHE A 287 -14.05 6.98 -15.97
N GLU A 288 -14.69 8.01 -15.42
CA GLU A 288 -16.12 7.95 -15.06
C GLU A 288 -17.02 7.81 -16.29
N ALA A 289 -16.66 8.46 -17.41
CA ALA A 289 -17.38 8.32 -18.66
C ALA A 289 -17.31 6.90 -19.23
N GLN A 290 -16.16 6.22 -19.15
CA GLN A 290 -16.00 4.82 -19.54
C GLN A 290 -16.81 3.87 -18.64
N VAL A 291 -16.81 4.09 -17.33
CA VAL A 291 -17.64 3.32 -16.38
C VAL A 291 -19.13 3.52 -16.68
N ASP A 292 -19.56 4.74 -16.96
CA ASP A 292 -20.97 5.04 -17.27
C ASP A 292 -21.39 4.60 -18.67
N ALA A 293 -20.46 4.52 -19.62
CA ALA A 293 -20.68 3.85 -20.90
C ALA A 293 -21.01 2.36 -20.69
N ALA A 294 -20.27 1.66 -19.82
CA ALA A 294 -20.58 0.28 -19.46
C ALA A 294 -21.97 0.16 -18.80
N TYR A 295 -22.32 1.05 -17.86
CA TYR A 295 -23.67 1.07 -17.28
C TYR A 295 -24.77 1.31 -18.33
N ALA A 296 -24.54 2.21 -19.29
CA ALA A 296 -25.49 2.48 -20.36
C ALA A 296 -25.68 1.27 -21.30
N ALA A 297 -24.61 0.54 -21.61
CA ALA A 297 -24.68 -0.71 -22.37
C ALA A 297 -25.45 -1.80 -21.60
N LEU A 298 -25.20 -1.95 -20.30
CA LEU A 298 -25.92 -2.88 -19.43
C LEU A 298 -27.41 -2.56 -19.34
N GLU A 299 -27.79 -1.28 -19.18
CA GLU A 299 -29.21 -0.89 -19.18
C GLU A 299 -29.92 -1.31 -20.47
N LYS A 300 -29.32 -1.02 -21.63
CA LYS A 300 -29.89 -1.39 -22.94
C LYS A 300 -29.90 -2.89 -23.20
N ALA A 301 -28.99 -3.63 -22.57
CA ALA A 301 -28.98 -5.08 -22.60
C ALA A 301 -30.01 -5.72 -21.65
N GLY A 302 -30.67 -4.92 -20.79
CA GLY A 302 -31.70 -5.38 -19.84
C GLY A 302 -31.23 -5.57 -18.40
N PHE A 303 -30.04 -5.08 -18.04
CA PHE A 303 -29.40 -5.29 -16.73
C PHE A 303 -29.13 -3.99 -15.96
N PRO A 304 -30.14 -3.13 -15.71
CA PRO A 304 -29.94 -1.78 -15.17
C PRO A 304 -29.38 -1.73 -13.74
N LYS A 305 -29.53 -2.82 -12.98
CA LYS A 305 -29.08 -2.93 -11.58
C LYS A 305 -27.72 -3.60 -11.41
N MET A 306 -27.12 -4.11 -12.49
CA MET A 306 -25.84 -4.80 -12.42
C MET A 306 -24.74 -3.80 -12.11
N GLU A 307 -23.97 -4.06 -11.05
CA GLU A 307 -22.81 -3.25 -10.68
C GLU A 307 -21.68 -3.42 -11.70
N VAL A 308 -20.92 -2.35 -11.94
CA VAL A 308 -19.67 -2.38 -12.72
C VAL A 308 -18.48 -2.30 -11.78
N ILE A 309 -17.53 -3.22 -11.93
CA ILE A 309 -16.20 -3.16 -11.31
C ILE A 309 -15.18 -2.97 -12.43
N VAL A 310 -14.26 -2.03 -12.25
CA VAL A 310 -13.15 -1.87 -13.19
C VAL A 310 -12.07 -2.91 -12.86
N SER A 311 -11.92 -3.91 -13.72
CA SER A 311 -10.99 -5.02 -13.51
C SER A 311 -9.55 -4.67 -13.84
N GLU A 312 -9.36 -3.68 -14.70
CA GLU A 312 -8.06 -3.11 -15.01
C GLU A 312 -8.20 -1.65 -15.41
N THR A 313 -7.28 -0.83 -14.93
CA THR A 313 -7.09 0.54 -15.40
C THR A 313 -5.70 1.01 -15.02
N GLY A 314 -5.04 1.77 -15.88
CA GLY A 314 -3.67 2.18 -15.65
C GLY A 314 -3.15 3.12 -16.73
N TRP A 315 -1.89 3.52 -16.60
CA TRP A 315 -1.23 4.41 -17.54
C TRP A 315 0.26 4.09 -17.62
N ALA A 316 0.75 3.83 -18.84
CA ALA A 316 2.14 3.44 -19.05
C ALA A 316 3.11 4.60 -18.82
N SER A 317 4.19 4.35 -18.09
CA SER A 317 5.22 5.35 -17.77
C SER A 317 6.26 5.55 -18.88
N ARG A 318 6.28 4.66 -19.87
CA ARG A 318 7.16 4.70 -21.04
C ARG A 318 6.49 3.93 -22.17
N GLY A 319 6.59 4.42 -23.39
CA GLY A 319 6.09 3.74 -24.59
C GLY A 319 7.04 3.91 -25.77
N ASP A 320 6.65 3.35 -26.90
CA ASP A 320 7.31 3.57 -28.19
C ASP A 320 7.04 5.01 -28.70
N PRO A 321 7.77 5.51 -29.72
CA PRO A 321 7.64 6.89 -30.20
C PRO A 321 6.21 7.28 -30.64
N ASP A 322 5.40 6.32 -31.07
CA ASP A 322 4.01 6.48 -31.49
C ASP A 322 2.99 6.30 -30.35
N GLU A 323 3.44 5.99 -29.12
CA GLU A 323 2.57 5.81 -27.96
C GLU A 323 2.38 7.11 -27.18
N ALA A 324 1.62 8.02 -27.79
CA ALA A 324 1.35 9.34 -27.23
C ALA A 324 0.88 9.26 -25.76
N GLY A 325 1.47 10.11 -24.92
CA GLY A 325 1.13 10.21 -23.50
C GLY A 325 1.81 9.21 -22.58
N ALA A 326 2.54 8.20 -23.08
CA ALA A 326 3.25 7.21 -22.26
C ALA A 326 4.51 7.81 -21.60
N THR A 327 4.32 8.51 -20.48
CA THR A 327 5.40 9.17 -19.72
C THR A 327 5.25 8.98 -18.22
N VAL A 328 6.36 9.00 -17.48
CA VAL A 328 6.37 8.92 -16.01
C VAL A 328 5.48 10.01 -15.38
N LYS A 329 5.49 11.22 -15.95
CA LYS A 329 4.66 12.35 -15.48
C LYS A 329 3.17 12.04 -15.59
N ASN A 330 2.73 11.51 -16.72
CA ASN A 330 1.32 11.18 -16.94
C ASN A 330 0.90 9.96 -16.14
N ALA A 331 1.73 8.91 -16.08
CA ALA A 331 1.47 7.72 -15.25
C ALA A 331 1.33 8.08 -13.76
N LYS A 332 2.24 8.91 -13.23
CA LYS A 332 2.15 9.46 -11.87
C LYS A 332 0.86 10.25 -11.66
N THR A 333 0.49 11.09 -12.62
CA THR A 333 -0.70 11.94 -12.53
C THR A 333 -1.98 11.10 -12.52
N TYR A 334 -2.11 10.19 -13.48
CA TYR A 334 -3.26 9.30 -13.62
C TYR A 334 -3.47 8.47 -12.35
N ASN A 335 -2.46 7.69 -11.95
CA ASN A 335 -2.60 6.76 -10.82
C ASN A 335 -2.76 7.50 -9.48
N LYS A 336 -2.14 8.67 -9.29
CA LYS A 336 -2.36 9.51 -8.10
C LYS A 336 -3.80 10.05 -8.05
N ASN A 337 -4.32 10.53 -9.17
CA ASN A 337 -5.66 11.11 -9.22
C ASN A 337 -6.75 10.04 -9.15
N LEU A 338 -6.55 8.90 -9.80
CA LEU A 338 -7.41 7.72 -9.66
C LEU A 338 -7.49 7.28 -8.20
N ARG A 339 -6.35 7.16 -7.50
CA ARG A 339 -6.32 6.82 -6.07
C ARG A 339 -7.12 7.82 -5.23
N LYS A 340 -6.95 9.13 -5.47
CA LYS A 340 -7.75 10.17 -4.82
C LYS A 340 -9.25 10.02 -5.14
N ARG A 341 -9.60 9.72 -6.39
CA ARG A 341 -10.98 9.54 -6.84
C ARG A 341 -11.65 8.34 -6.17
N LEU A 342 -10.96 7.21 -6.06
CA LEU A 342 -11.47 5.99 -5.41
C LEU A 342 -11.55 6.15 -3.89
N ALA A 343 -10.65 6.95 -3.28
CA ALA A 343 -10.70 7.27 -1.86
C ALA A 343 -11.94 8.09 -1.46
N LYS A 344 -12.59 8.80 -2.41
CA LYS A 344 -13.84 9.53 -2.14
C LYS A 344 -15.04 8.61 -1.85
N LYS A 345 -14.95 7.32 -2.19
CA LYS A 345 -16.05 6.33 -2.05
C LYS A 345 -17.39 6.82 -2.63
N LYS A 346 -17.31 7.49 -3.79
CA LYS A 346 -18.48 7.99 -4.53
C LYS A 346 -18.67 7.21 -5.82
N GLY A 347 -19.93 7.11 -6.25
CA GLY A 347 -20.28 6.64 -7.58
C GLY A 347 -19.97 7.65 -8.68
N THR A 348 -20.28 7.29 -9.91
CA THR A 348 -20.13 8.11 -11.13
C THR A 348 -21.32 9.07 -11.31
N PRO A 349 -21.27 10.02 -12.27
CA PRO A 349 -22.42 10.88 -12.59
C PRO A 349 -23.73 10.12 -12.86
N PHE A 350 -23.69 9.01 -13.61
CA PHE A 350 -24.87 8.20 -13.94
C PHE A 350 -25.28 7.23 -12.83
N ARG A 351 -24.34 6.82 -11.97
CA ARG A 351 -24.57 5.91 -10.83
C ARG A 351 -24.01 6.47 -9.52
N PRO A 352 -24.49 7.62 -9.01
CA PRO A 352 -23.88 8.32 -7.87
C PRO A 352 -23.92 7.53 -6.55
N LYS A 353 -24.84 6.57 -6.44
CA LYS A 353 -25.03 5.71 -5.24
C LYS A 353 -24.25 4.40 -5.29
N MET A 354 -23.66 4.04 -6.43
CA MET A 354 -22.87 2.79 -6.57
C MET A 354 -21.40 3.15 -6.51
N VAL A 355 -20.74 2.84 -5.40
CA VAL A 355 -19.33 3.21 -5.18
C VAL A 355 -18.46 2.60 -6.28
N VAL A 356 -17.62 3.43 -6.92
CA VAL A 356 -16.69 2.93 -7.94
C VAL A 356 -15.57 2.12 -7.29
N ARG A 357 -15.32 0.93 -7.86
CA ARG A 357 -14.27 0.01 -7.44
C ARG A 357 -13.39 -0.32 -8.64
N ALA A 358 -12.07 -0.33 -8.43
CA ALA A 358 -11.13 -0.59 -9.50
C ALA A 358 -9.90 -1.38 -9.03
N TYR A 359 -9.37 -2.22 -9.92
CA TYR A 359 -8.04 -2.80 -9.82
C TYR A 359 -7.08 -2.06 -10.75
N VAL A 360 -6.04 -1.47 -10.18
CA VAL A 360 -5.03 -0.73 -10.94
C VAL A 360 -4.09 -1.70 -11.65
N PHE A 361 -3.89 -1.50 -12.95
CA PHE A 361 -2.95 -2.25 -13.78
C PHE A 361 -1.65 -1.44 -13.93
N ALA A 362 -0.50 -1.91 -13.43
CA ALA A 362 -0.28 -3.15 -12.66
C ALA A 362 0.68 -2.91 -11.48
N LEU A 363 0.85 -3.93 -10.63
CA LEU A 363 1.74 -3.83 -9.48
C LEU A 363 3.19 -3.58 -9.91
N PHE A 364 3.69 -4.33 -10.88
CA PHE A 364 5.07 -4.24 -11.36
C PHE A 364 5.16 -3.91 -12.84
N ASN A 365 6.31 -3.36 -13.26
CA ASN A 365 6.72 -3.42 -14.65
C ASN A 365 7.03 -4.87 -15.03
N GLU A 366 6.41 -5.35 -16.10
CA GLU A 366 6.48 -6.75 -16.51
C GLU A 366 7.35 -6.90 -17.77
N ASN A 367 8.65 -7.17 -17.59
CA ASN A 367 9.64 -7.08 -18.66
C ASN A 367 9.49 -8.12 -19.80
N SER A 368 8.75 -9.21 -19.56
CA SER A 368 8.53 -10.26 -20.56
C SER A 368 7.20 -10.10 -21.31
N LYS A 369 6.43 -9.03 -21.07
CA LYS A 369 5.20 -8.78 -21.84
C LYS A 369 5.51 -8.51 -23.32
N PRO A 370 4.82 -9.22 -24.25
CA PRO A 370 4.97 -8.97 -25.68
C PRO A 370 4.30 -7.64 -26.07
N GLY A 371 4.50 -7.22 -27.32
CA GLY A 371 3.85 -6.01 -27.87
C GLY A 371 4.66 -4.73 -27.63
N PRO A 372 4.00 -3.56 -27.65
CA PRO A 372 4.67 -2.27 -27.59
C PRO A 372 5.34 -2.00 -26.24
N THR A 373 6.21 -1.00 -26.18
CA THR A 373 6.98 -0.67 -24.97
C THR A 373 6.11 -0.31 -23.78
N SER A 374 4.93 0.29 -24.00
CA SER A 374 3.96 0.56 -22.94
C SER A 374 3.61 -0.66 -22.09
N GLU A 375 3.43 -1.83 -22.72
CA GLU A 375 3.04 -3.07 -22.04
C GLU A 375 4.02 -3.47 -20.92
N ARG A 376 5.30 -3.14 -21.07
CA ARG A 376 6.35 -3.44 -20.08
C ARG A 376 6.48 -2.37 -18.99
N ASN A 377 5.68 -1.30 -19.03
CA ASN A 377 5.90 -0.07 -18.26
C ASN A 377 4.65 0.48 -17.54
N PHE A 378 3.66 -0.38 -17.22
CA PHE A 378 2.45 -0.03 -16.45
C PHE A 378 2.61 -0.07 -14.93
N GLY A 379 3.74 -0.56 -14.43
CA GLY A 379 3.98 -0.82 -13.01
C GLY A 379 3.88 0.40 -12.11
N LEU A 380 3.25 0.22 -10.96
CA LEU A 380 3.35 1.13 -9.82
C LEU A 380 4.73 1.01 -9.13
N PHE A 381 5.32 -0.18 -9.22
CA PHE A 381 6.65 -0.52 -8.73
C PHE A 381 7.53 -1.06 -9.87
N LYS A 382 8.84 -0.88 -9.72
CA LYS A 382 9.84 -1.55 -10.57
C LYS A 382 10.04 -3.00 -10.11
N PRO A 383 10.71 -3.86 -10.91
CA PRO A 383 10.91 -5.27 -10.57
C PRO A 383 11.69 -5.50 -9.26
N ASP A 384 12.55 -4.57 -8.86
CA ASP A 384 13.27 -4.61 -7.58
C ASP A 384 12.39 -4.27 -6.35
N GLY A 385 11.12 -3.93 -6.57
CA GLY A 385 10.19 -3.49 -5.51
C GLY A 385 10.30 -2.01 -5.14
N SER A 386 11.19 -1.24 -5.78
CA SER A 386 11.22 0.22 -5.65
C SER A 386 9.99 0.85 -6.30
N ILE A 387 9.55 2.03 -5.83
CA ILE A 387 8.45 2.74 -6.51
C ILE A 387 8.88 3.18 -7.92
N ALA A 388 8.01 3.00 -8.91
CA ALA A 388 8.24 3.52 -10.26
C ALA A 388 8.11 5.06 -10.28
N TYR A 389 7.16 5.58 -9.50
CA TYR A 389 6.92 7.01 -9.31
C TYR A 389 6.12 7.26 -8.02
N ASN A 390 6.33 8.39 -7.36
CA ASN A 390 5.71 8.66 -6.06
C ASN A 390 4.22 9.05 -6.17
N ILE A 391 3.35 8.12 -5.77
CA ILE A 391 1.90 8.32 -5.56
C ILE A 391 1.47 8.08 -4.11
N GLY A 392 2.41 8.15 -3.16
CA GLY A 392 2.20 7.91 -1.73
C GLY A 392 2.21 6.42 -1.35
N PHE A 393 2.98 5.60 -2.07
CA PHE A 393 3.33 4.24 -1.65
C PHE A 393 4.80 4.20 -1.24
N THR A 394 5.12 3.23 -0.39
CA THR A 394 6.49 2.91 0.01
C THR A 394 6.89 1.62 -0.70
N GLY A 395 8.06 1.60 -1.34
CA GLY A 395 8.60 0.40 -2.00
C GLY A 395 9.22 -0.58 -1.00
N LEU A 396 9.63 -1.75 -1.50
CA LEU A 396 10.45 -2.71 -0.74
C LEU A 396 11.87 -2.19 -0.49
N VAL A 397 12.36 -1.36 -1.41
CA VAL A 397 13.68 -0.71 -1.31
C VAL A 397 13.52 0.81 -1.44
N PRO A 398 14.42 1.61 -0.84
CA PRO A 398 14.47 3.06 -1.06
C PRO A 398 14.56 3.40 -2.56
N SER A 399 13.93 4.50 -2.99
CA SER A 399 13.90 4.90 -4.40
C SER A 399 14.18 6.39 -4.56
N ALA A 400 15.04 6.76 -5.52
CA ALA A 400 15.27 8.16 -5.89
C ALA A 400 14.00 8.88 -6.39
N ALA A 401 12.97 8.13 -6.81
CA ALA A 401 11.66 8.68 -7.18
C ALA A 401 10.83 9.18 -5.97
N ALA A 402 11.28 8.93 -4.74
CA ALA A 402 10.64 9.41 -3.51
C ALA A 402 10.84 10.92 -3.25
N SER A 403 11.61 11.62 -4.09
CA SER A 403 11.92 13.04 -3.91
C SER A 403 10.72 13.95 -4.24
N SER A 404 9.88 14.18 -3.23
CA SER A 404 9.08 15.41 -3.10
C SER A 404 8.73 15.59 -1.63
N PHE A 405 9.57 16.35 -0.94
CA PHE A 405 9.27 16.90 0.38
C PHE A 405 7.87 17.51 0.37
N LEU A 406 7.07 17.16 1.37
CA LEU A 406 5.92 17.96 1.75
C LEU A 406 6.41 19.41 1.94
N SER A 407 5.90 20.33 1.12
CA SER A 407 6.15 21.76 1.32
C SER A 407 5.60 22.13 2.70
N PHE A 408 6.51 22.38 3.65
CA PHE A 408 6.20 22.81 5.02
C PHE A 408 5.38 24.12 5.08
N LYS A 409 5.24 24.83 3.95
CA LYS A 409 4.43 26.05 3.87
C LYS A 409 2.92 25.80 3.93
N ASP A 410 2.40 24.67 3.46
CA ASP A 410 0.95 24.44 3.41
C ASP A 410 0.39 23.94 4.75
N ILE A 411 1.18 23.19 5.53
CA ILE A 411 0.76 22.68 6.85
C ILE A 411 0.79 23.78 7.91
N ALA A 412 1.76 24.70 7.84
CA ALA A 412 1.87 25.79 8.80
C ALA A 412 0.75 26.83 8.65
N VAL A 413 0.34 27.13 7.42
CA VAL A 413 -0.71 28.13 7.16
C VAL A 413 -2.10 27.59 7.52
N GLN A 414 -2.39 26.32 7.22
CA GLN A 414 -3.70 25.72 7.51
C GLN A 414 -3.93 25.45 9.01
N GLY A 415 -2.86 25.17 9.77
CA GLY A 415 -2.91 25.00 11.23
C GLY A 415 -3.14 26.30 12.01
N TRP A 416 -2.59 27.43 11.54
CA TRP A 416 -2.77 28.74 12.19
C TRP A 416 -4.20 29.29 12.03
N PHE A 417 -4.84 29.07 10.89
CA PHE A 417 -6.23 29.51 10.67
C PHE A 417 -7.24 28.76 11.56
N PHE A 418 -7.05 27.46 11.78
CA PHE A 418 -7.93 26.66 12.66
C PHE A 418 -7.76 27.02 14.14
N MET A 419 -6.53 27.29 14.58
CA MET A 419 -6.25 27.74 15.96
C MET A 419 -6.84 29.13 16.24
N ALA A 420 -6.74 30.07 15.30
CA ALA A 420 -7.30 31.41 15.46
C ALA A 420 -8.84 31.40 15.53
N TRP A 421 -9.51 30.55 14.71
CA TRP A 421 -10.97 30.42 14.74
C TRP A 421 -11.50 29.73 16.00
N ALA A 422 -10.79 28.71 16.51
CA ALA A 422 -11.19 28.02 17.74
C ALA A 422 -11.11 28.94 18.98
N VAL A 423 -10.10 29.81 19.06
CA VAL A 423 -9.94 30.76 20.17
C VAL A 423 -11.02 31.85 20.14
N VAL A 424 -11.41 32.33 18.96
CA VAL A 424 -12.48 33.33 18.81
C VAL A 424 -13.87 32.75 19.12
N LEU A 425 -14.14 31.49 18.74
CA LEU A 425 -15.37 30.77 19.07
C LEU A 425 -15.50 30.43 20.56
N LEU A 426 -14.37 30.24 21.27
CA LEU A 426 -14.38 29.97 22.71
C LEU A 426 -14.55 31.24 23.56
N GLN A 427 -14.15 32.40 23.04
CA GLN A 427 -14.36 33.69 23.73
C GLN A 427 -15.81 34.20 23.65
N SER A 428 -16.57 33.78 22.64
CA SER A 428 -17.99 34.20 22.47
C SER A 428 -19.00 33.35 23.26
N LEU A 429 -18.58 32.21 23.82
CA LEU A 429 -19.47 31.29 24.55
C LEU A 429 -19.43 31.40 26.09
N GLY A 430 -18.70 32.37 26.65
CA GLY A 430 -18.91 32.80 28.05
C GLY A 430 -18.71 31.74 29.15
N PHE A 431 -18.00 30.63 28.90
CA PHE A 431 -17.73 29.62 29.92
C PHE A 431 -16.50 29.99 30.76
N CYS A 432 -16.74 30.68 31.87
CA CYS A 432 -15.76 30.87 32.93
C CYS A 432 -15.85 29.72 33.95
N GLU A 433 -15.17 28.60 33.68
CA GLU A 433 -14.76 27.68 34.73
C GLU A 433 -13.28 27.30 34.56
N ARG A 434 -12.44 27.90 35.41
CA ARG A 434 -10.97 27.83 35.43
C ARG A 434 -10.38 26.42 35.51
N SER A 435 -11.19 25.38 35.75
CA SER A 435 -10.73 24.00 35.92
C SER A 435 -10.56 23.25 34.58
N MET A 436 -11.50 23.37 33.64
CA MET A 436 -11.44 22.64 32.37
C MET A 436 -10.37 23.17 31.40
N ALA A 437 -10.10 24.48 31.41
CA ALA A 437 -9.05 25.08 30.58
C ALA A 437 -7.65 24.56 30.94
N ARG A 438 -7.41 24.25 32.23
CA ARG A 438 -6.13 23.69 32.70
C ARG A 438 -5.95 22.23 32.26
N PHE A 439 -7.01 21.42 32.31
CA PHE A 439 -6.97 20.04 31.83
C PHE A 439 -6.77 19.95 30.31
N MET A 440 -7.41 20.82 29.52
CA MET A 440 -7.19 20.83 28.07
C MET A 440 -5.82 21.38 27.67
N CYS A 441 -5.29 22.42 28.33
CA CYS A 441 -3.92 22.88 28.07
C CYS A 441 -2.89 21.79 28.41
N MET A 442 -3.07 21.05 29.50
CA MET A 442 -2.18 19.93 29.86
C MET A 442 -2.29 18.77 28.87
N ALA A 443 -3.49 18.47 28.36
CA ALA A 443 -3.69 17.46 27.32
C ALA A 443 -3.04 17.87 25.98
N VAL A 444 -3.14 19.14 25.59
CA VAL A 444 -2.52 19.66 24.36
C VAL A 444 -0.99 19.69 24.48
N VAL A 445 -0.45 20.11 25.62
CA VAL A 445 1.01 20.06 25.87
C VAL A 445 1.50 18.60 25.92
N GLY A 446 0.71 17.68 26.49
CA GLY A 446 1.00 16.25 26.47
C GLY A 446 0.98 15.64 25.07
N ILE A 447 0.05 16.05 24.21
CA ILE A 447 -0.01 15.62 22.81
C ILE A 447 1.15 16.20 22.00
N VAL A 448 1.50 17.48 22.21
CA VAL A 448 2.65 18.11 21.56
C VAL A 448 3.96 17.45 22.01
N ALA A 449 4.12 17.16 23.30
CA ALA A 449 5.29 16.44 23.83
C ALA A 449 5.36 14.99 23.31
N ALA A 450 4.23 14.29 23.20
CA ALA A 450 4.18 12.94 22.61
C ALA A 450 4.50 12.94 21.11
N VAL A 451 4.10 13.99 20.36
CA VAL A 451 4.44 14.17 18.95
C VAL A 451 5.92 14.57 18.77
N SER A 452 6.49 15.35 19.69
CA SER A 452 7.92 15.69 19.71
C SER A 452 8.82 14.52 20.12
N LEU A 453 8.34 13.60 20.98
CA LEU A 453 9.05 12.37 21.36
C LEU A 453 8.97 11.27 20.29
N MET A 454 8.18 11.46 19.22
CA MET A 454 8.04 10.51 18.11
C MET A 454 8.94 10.82 16.91
N GLN A 455 10.08 11.47 17.14
CA GLN A 455 11.12 11.75 16.13
C GLN A 455 12.48 11.19 16.54
N CYS A 456 12.57 9.87 16.70
CA CYS A 456 13.86 9.15 16.63
C CYS A 456 13.64 7.81 15.91
N ALA A 457 13.46 7.89 14.59
CA ALA A 457 13.79 6.80 13.69
C ALA A 457 14.73 7.41 12.66
N GLU A 458 16.03 7.32 12.89
CA GLU A 458 16.99 7.73 11.86
C GLU A 458 16.78 6.83 10.64
N ALA A 459 16.48 7.45 9.51
CA ALA A 459 16.21 6.75 8.27
C ALA A 459 17.52 6.15 7.73
N GLN A 460 17.45 4.90 7.30
CA GLN A 460 18.52 4.20 6.59
C GLN A 460 18.95 5.01 5.35
N THR A 461 20.20 5.47 5.29
CA THR A 461 20.70 6.30 4.18
C THR A 461 21.45 5.44 3.17
N VAL A 462 21.20 5.65 1.87
CA VAL A 462 21.94 5.00 0.77
C VAL A 462 23.00 5.96 0.24
N HIS A 463 24.26 5.53 0.26
CA HIS A 463 25.42 6.28 -0.23
C HIS A 463 25.92 5.64 -1.53
N VAL A 464 25.69 6.32 -2.66
CA VAL A 464 26.22 5.88 -3.96
C VAL A 464 27.72 6.14 -4.02
N VAL A 465 28.50 5.06 -3.97
CA VAL A 465 29.97 5.09 -3.89
C VAL A 465 30.56 5.68 -5.17
N GLY A 466 31.38 6.72 -5.02
CA GLY A 466 31.96 7.49 -6.13
C GLY A 466 31.02 8.52 -6.76
N GLY A 467 29.73 8.55 -6.40
CA GLY A 467 28.74 9.45 -7.01
C GLY A 467 28.63 9.22 -8.51
N ASP A 468 28.73 10.29 -9.30
CA ASP A 468 28.67 10.20 -10.78
C ASP A 468 29.84 9.42 -11.40
N MET A 469 30.96 9.24 -10.67
CA MET A 469 32.10 8.42 -11.11
C MET A 469 31.79 6.91 -11.06
N GLY A 470 30.86 6.51 -10.18
CA GLY A 470 30.60 5.10 -9.86
C GLY A 470 31.79 4.38 -9.22
N TRP A 471 31.70 3.05 -9.18
CA TRP A 471 32.76 2.16 -8.72
C TRP A 471 33.62 1.71 -9.91
N THR A 472 34.60 2.54 -10.27
CA THR A 472 35.54 2.33 -11.38
C THR A 472 36.99 2.58 -10.95
N VAL A 473 37.97 2.31 -11.83
CA VAL A 473 39.37 2.69 -11.59
C VAL A 473 39.53 4.21 -11.77
N PRO A 474 39.85 4.98 -10.72
CA PRO A 474 39.87 6.43 -10.81
C PRO A 474 41.14 6.94 -11.51
N GLN A 475 41.00 7.95 -12.37
CA GLN A 475 42.15 8.58 -13.05
C GLN A 475 43.15 9.24 -12.08
N ASN A 476 42.70 9.67 -10.89
CA ASN A 476 43.51 10.34 -9.87
C ASN A 476 43.93 9.40 -8.71
N GLY A 477 43.87 8.08 -8.92
CA GLY A 477 44.23 7.09 -7.90
C GLY A 477 43.28 7.06 -6.70
N ALA A 478 43.72 6.42 -5.60
CA ALA A 478 42.88 6.12 -4.43
C ALA A 478 42.25 7.34 -3.74
N ALA A 479 42.75 8.55 -4.02
CA ALA A 479 42.24 9.80 -3.46
C ALA A 479 40.80 10.11 -3.89
N ALA A 480 40.31 9.54 -5.00
CA ALA A 480 38.95 9.77 -5.48
C ALA A 480 37.88 9.31 -4.49
N TYR A 481 38.01 8.08 -3.96
CA TYR A 481 37.04 7.52 -3.02
C TYR A 481 37.15 8.10 -1.61
N SER A 482 38.37 8.44 -1.17
CA SER A 482 38.54 9.14 0.11
C SER A 482 37.98 10.56 0.07
N THR A 483 38.13 11.26 -1.06
CA THR A 483 37.50 12.58 -1.27
C THR A 483 35.98 12.46 -1.36
N TRP A 484 35.46 11.43 -2.02
CA TRP A 484 34.03 11.17 -2.06
C TRP A 484 33.46 10.87 -0.66
N ALA A 485 34.18 10.09 0.14
CA ALA A 485 33.78 9.75 1.51
C ALA A 485 33.91 10.96 2.47
N ALA A 486 34.79 11.92 2.16
CA ALA A 486 34.99 13.10 2.99
C ALA A 486 33.69 13.92 3.15
N GLY A 487 33.38 14.27 4.40
CA GLY A 487 32.18 15.04 4.76
C GLY A 487 30.88 14.22 4.79
N LYS A 488 30.91 12.91 4.53
CA LYS A 488 29.76 12.02 4.74
C LYS A 488 29.78 11.43 6.13
N ARG A 489 28.58 11.23 6.69
CA ARG A 489 28.38 10.49 7.94
C ARG A 489 27.80 9.13 7.57
N PHE A 490 28.49 8.06 7.96
CA PHE A 490 28.04 6.69 7.79
C PHE A 490 27.58 6.16 9.14
N MET A 491 26.37 5.59 9.17
CA MET A 491 25.75 5.06 10.38
C MET A 491 25.52 3.56 10.23
N VAL A 492 25.50 2.82 11.35
CA VAL A 492 25.06 1.42 11.32
C VAL A 492 23.63 1.37 10.78
N GLY A 493 23.42 0.55 9.76
CA GLY A 493 22.19 0.44 8.99
C GLY A 493 22.30 1.03 7.59
N ASP A 494 23.14 2.05 7.35
CA ASP A 494 23.29 2.66 6.03
C ASP A 494 23.72 1.66 4.94
N ILE A 495 23.41 1.96 3.69
CA ILE A 495 23.74 1.12 2.53
C ILE A 495 24.79 1.84 1.68
N LEU A 496 25.87 1.15 1.31
CA LEU A 496 26.77 1.57 0.24
C LEU A 496 26.33 0.93 -1.07
N GLU A 497 26.01 1.75 -2.07
CA GLU A 497 25.68 1.31 -3.43
C GLU A 497 26.91 1.47 -4.33
N PHE A 498 27.47 0.34 -4.75
CA PHE A 498 28.61 0.27 -5.67
C PHE A 498 28.10 0.03 -7.08
N ASN A 499 28.11 1.07 -7.91
CA ASN A 499 27.68 0.97 -9.30
C ASN A 499 28.85 0.63 -10.22
N PHE A 500 28.87 -0.60 -10.75
CA PHE A 500 29.88 -1.09 -11.70
C PHE A 500 29.27 -2.07 -12.71
N ALA A 501 29.90 -2.23 -13.87
CA ALA A 501 29.48 -3.22 -14.85
C ALA A 501 29.92 -4.64 -14.43
N THR A 502 28.97 -5.58 -14.44
CA THR A 502 29.24 -7.00 -14.17
C THR A 502 30.35 -7.52 -15.10
N ASN A 503 31.29 -8.29 -14.54
CA ASN A 503 32.51 -8.79 -15.19
C ASN A 503 33.62 -7.75 -15.48
N GLU A 504 33.45 -6.48 -15.11
CA GLU A 504 34.51 -5.46 -15.23
C GLU A 504 35.11 -5.07 -13.88
N HIS A 505 34.30 -5.10 -12.82
CA HIS A 505 34.72 -4.84 -11.44
C HIS A 505 33.99 -5.76 -10.46
N ASP A 506 34.44 -5.76 -9.22
CA ASP A 506 33.80 -6.43 -8.10
C ASP A 506 33.98 -5.61 -6.81
N VAL A 507 33.31 -6.05 -5.74
CA VAL A 507 33.44 -5.44 -4.41
C VAL A 507 33.65 -6.54 -3.38
N LEU A 508 34.75 -6.43 -2.65
CA LEU A 508 35.07 -7.30 -1.53
C LEU A 508 35.36 -6.45 -0.29
N GLN A 509 34.69 -6.77 0.82
CA GLN A 509 35.02 -6.20 2.12
C GLN A 509 36.21 -6.96 2.72
N VAL A 510 37.19 -6.24 3.25
CA VAL A 510 38.44 -6.83 3.75
C VAL A 510 38.92 -6.15 5.04
N PRO A 511 39.80 -6.79 5.85
CA PRO A 511 40.47 -6.14 6.96
C PRO A 511 41.44 -5.06 6.49
N LYS A 512 41.81 -4.14 7.40
CA LYS A 512 42.72 -3.03 7.09
C LYS A 512 44.03 -3.48 6.43
N ALA A 513 44.66 -4.54 6.93
CA ALA A 513 45.92 -5.05 6.38
C ALA A 513 45.78 -5.49 4.91
N SER A 514 44.69 -6.16 4.56
CA SER A 514 44.38 -6.59 3.20
C SER A 514 44.02 -5.40 2.29
N PHE A 515 43.33 -4.38 2.83
CA PHE A 515 43.06 -3.12 2.11
C PHE A 515 44.33 -2.33 1.80
N ASP A 516 45.26 -2.26 2.74
CA ASP A 516 46.54 -1.57 2.58
C ASP A 516 47.42 -2.31 1.55
N ALA A 517 47.41 -3.65 1.57
CA ALA A 517 48.14 -4.49 0.64
C ALA A 517 47.47 -4.71 -0.73
N CYS A 518 46.21 -4.28 -0.89
CA CYS A 518 45.37 -4.64 -2.06
C CYS A 518 45.33 -6.17 -2.31
N SER A 519 45.16 -6.93 -1.22
CA SER A 519 45.03 -8.39 -1.23
C SER A 519 43.58 -8.80 -0.96
N ASN A 520 43.15 -9.92 -1.56
CA ASN A 520 41.89 -10.59 -1.27
C ASN A 520 41.98 -11.58 -0.09
N ASP A 521 43.09 -11.57 0.65
CA ASP A 521 43.28 -12.39 1.85
C ASP A 521 42.33 -11.99 2.98
N ASN A 522 41.87 -12.99 3.73
CA ASN A 522 40.98 -12.84 4.90
C ASN A 522 39.70 -12.04 4.60
N PRO A 523 38.93 -12.39 3.55
CA PRO A 523 37.75 -11.63 3.16
C PRO A 523 36.70 -11.59 4.28
N ILE A 524 36.05 -10.44 4.43
CA ILE A 524 34.89 -10.27 5.30
C ILE A 524 33.65 -10.46 4.42
N GLY A 525 33.09 -11.66 4.43
CA GLY A 525 31.95 -12.01 3.56
C GLY A 525 32.36 -12.50 2.17
N SER A 526 31.38 -12.58 1.27
CA SER A 526 31.57 -13.08 -0.10
C SER A 526 31.90 -11.95 -1.07
N ASN A 527 32.74 -12.24 -2.08
CA ASN A 527 33.02 -11.31 -3.16
C ASN A 527 31.77 -11.05 -4.01
N ILE A 528 31.45 -9.79 -4.27
CA ILE A 528 30.27 -9.39 -5.04
C ILE A 528 30.70 -9.07 -6.46
N THR A 529 30.42 -9.98 -7.39
CA THR A 529 30.88 -9.90 -8.80
C THR A 529 29.84 -9.37 -9.79
N VAL A 530 28.62 -9.10 -9.32
CA VAL A 530 27.51 -8.59 -10.14
C VAL A 530 27.15 -7.19 -9.65
N GLY A 531 27.20 -6.21 -10.55
CA GLY A 531 26.88 -4.81 -10.25
C GLY A 531 25.53 -4.38 -10.85
N PRO A 532 24.90 -3.31 -10.32
CA PRO A 532 25.27 -2.59 -9.10
C PRO A 532 25.08 -3.44 -7.84
N ALA A 533 25.97 -3.28 -6.87
CA ALA A 533 26.00 -4.05 -5.62
C ALA A 533 25.67 -3.17 -4.41
N ASN A 534 24.89 -3.71 -3.47
CA ASN A 534 24.53 -3.01 -2.23
C ASN A 534 25.16 -3.70 -1.02
N VAL A 535 25.89 -2.94 -0.19
CA VAL A 535 26.46 -3.43 1.07
C VAL A 535 25.82 -2.66 2.22
N THR A 536 25.14 -3.36 3.13
CA THR A 536 24.60 -2.76 4.36
C THR A 536 25.68 -2.71 5.44
N LEU A 537 25.86 -1.56 6.07
CA LEU A 537 26.82 -1.33 7.15
C LEU A 537 26.25 -1.86 8.46
N THR A 538 26.60 -3.09 8.82
CA THR A 538 26.01 -3.79 9.98
C THR A 538 26.80 -3.62 11.28
N SER A 539 28.02 -3.07 11.23
CA SER A 539 28.89 -2.85 12.39
C SER A 539 29.50 -1.44 12.38
N ALA A 540 29.59 -0.85 13.57
CA ALA A 540 30.31 0.40 13.78
C ALA A 540 31.83 0.15 13.71
N GLY A 541 32.58 1.20 13.37
CA GLY A 541 34.04 1.16 13.21
C GLY A 541 34.49 1.31 11.76
N GLU A 542 35.77 1.05 11.53
CA GLU A 542 36.38 1.18 10.20
C GLU A 542 35.99 0.01 9.29
N ASN A 543 35.52 0.34 8.10
CA ASN A 543 35.11 -0.61 7.08
C ASN A 543 35.90 -0.34 5.79
N TYR A 544 36.45 -1.41 5.19
CA TYR A 544 37.32 -1.32 4.02
C TYR A 544 36.84 -2.22 2.89
N PHE A 545 36.83 -1.67 1.68
CA PHE A 545 36.36 -2.33 0.46
C PHE A 545 37.39 -2.19 -0.66
N ILE A 546 37.58 -3.24 -1.44
CA ILE A 546 38.49 -3.28 -2.59
C ILE A 546 37.82 -3.91 -3.80
N CYS A 547 38.30 -3.54 -4.99
CA CYS A 547 38.09 -4.29 -6.22
C CYS A 547 39.25 -5.29 -6.39
N THR A 548 38.94 -6.58 -6.50
CA THR A 548 39.92 -7.67 -6.66
C THR A 548 40.28 -7.93 -8.12
N PHE A 549 39.61 -7.25 -9.06
CA PHE A 549 39.83 -7.43 -10.49
C PHE A 549 41.20 -6.90 -10.93
N GLY A 550 42.09 -7.80 -11.36
CA GLY A 550 43.39 -7.45 -11.95
C GLY A 550 44.27 -6.60 -11.04
N GLN A 551 44.54 -5.35 -11.46
CA GLN A 551 45.32 -4.36 -10.69
C GLN A 551 44.47 -3.14 -10.26
N HIS A 552 43.14 -3.28 -10.25
CA HIS A 552 42.23 -2.16 -10.02
C HIS A 552 42.36 -1.55 -8.62
N CYS A 553 42.55 -2.38 -7.58
CA CYS A 553 42.83 -1.87 -6.23
C CYS A 553 44.13 -1.07 -6.17
N GLN A 554 45.19 -1.54 -6.84
CA GLN A 554 46.50 -0.87 -6.89
C GLN A 554 46.39 0.49 -7.62
N PHE A 555 45.52 0.59 -8.61
CA PHE A 555 45.18 1.84 -9.29
C PHE A 555 44.14 2.70 -8.55
N GLY A 556 43.73 2.29 -7.34
CA GLY A 556 42.96 3.13 -6.43
C GLY A 556 41.47 2.85 -6.37
N GLN A 557 40.98 1.75 -6.96
CA GLN A 557 39.60 1.30 -6.78
C GLN A 557 39.41 0.61 -5.42
N LYS A 558 39.45 1.42 -4.36
CA LYS A 558 39.29 1.00 -2.96
C LYS A 558 38.68 2.09 -2.11
N LEU A 559 37.84 1.72 -1.15
CA LEU A 559 37.12 2.63 -0.25
C LEU A 559 37.39 2.28 1.22
N ALA A 560 37.72 3.30 2.02
CA ALA A 560 37.77 3.22 3.47
C ALA A 560 36.77 4.20 4.06
N ILE A 561 35.95 3.76 5.00
CA ILE A 561 34.97 4.59 5.72
C ILE A 561 34.95 4.27 7.21
N THR A 562 34.49 5.22 8.02
CA THR A 562 34.23 5.03 9.45
C THR A 562 32.74 5.11 9.72
N VAL A 563 32.18 4.07 10.33
CA VAL A 563 30.75 3.93 10.62
C VAL A 563 30.51 4.21 12.09
N SER A 564 29.60 5.13 12.39
CA SER A 564 29.20 5.47 13.77
C SER A 564 28.08 4.54 14.27
N GLY A 565 28.16 4.13 15.53
CA GLY A 565 27.07 3.40 16.20
C GLY A 565 25.96 4.34 16.68
N SER A 566 24.76 3.82 16.91
CA SER A 566 23.57 4.58 17.34
C SER A 566 23.61 5.10 18.78
N SER A 567 24.77 5.05 19.44
CA SER A 567 24.97 5.62 20.77
C SER A 567 26.38 6.18 20.89
N ASP A 568 26.61 7.40 20.44
CA ASP A 568 27.69 8.22 20.98
C ASP A 568 27.42 9.72 20.82
N SER A 569 27.60 10.44 21.94
CA SER A 569 27.59 11.90 22.05
C SER A 569 28.70 12.56 21.21
N PRO A 570 28.58 13.85 20.83
CA PRO A 570 29.51 14.46 19.88
C PRO A 570 30.90 14.68 20.49
N LEU A 571 31.95 14.21 19.79
CA LEU A 571 33.36 14.53 20.07
C LEU A 571 33.81 15.85 19.39
N PRO A 572 34.82 16.57 19.93
CA PRO A 572 35.14 17.95 19.59
C PRO A 572 35.94 18.13 18.29
N ALA A 573 35.91 19.36 17.76
CA ALA A 573 36.52 19.80 16.50
C ALA A 573 38.05 19.59 16.41
N PRO A 574 38.61 19.35 15.20
CA PRO A 574 40.05 19.13 15.01
C PRO A 574 40.85 20.45 14.92
N SER A 575 42.09 20.43 15.43
CA SER A 575 43.10 21.48 15.27
C SER A 575 44.04 21.20 14.07
N PRO A 576 44.77 22.20 13.53
CA PRO A 576 45.32 22.13 12.17
C PRO A 576 46.78 21.61 12.04
N THR A 577 47.00 20.88 10.94
CA THR A 577 48.16 20.81 10.01
C THR A 577 49.57 20.44 10.48
N SER A 578 50.16 19.43 9.82
CA SER A 578 51.57 19.47 9.34
C SER A 578 51.81 18.58 8.11
N THR A 579 52.65 19.10 7.22
CA THR A 579 53.02 18.75 5.82
C THR A 579 54.02 17.56 5.68
N PRO A 580 54.37 17.12 4.44
CA PRO A 580 54.75 15.74 4.10
C PRO A 580 56.25 15.49 3.88
N THR A 581 56.66 14.21 3.84
CA THR A 581 57.91 13.76 3.18
C THR A 581 57.75 12.39 2.54
N THR A 582 58.37 12.25 1.37
CA THR A 582 58.30 11.19 0.34
C THR A 582 59.42 10.11 0.52
N PRO A 583 59.74 9.23 -0.45
CA PRO A 583 59.45 7.79 -0.38
C PRO A 583 60.71 6.90 -0.49
N ASN A 584 60.59 5.57 -0.37
CA ASN A 584 61.32 4.60 -1.20
C ASN A 584 60.88 3.13 -0.96
N SER A 585 60.68 2.42 -2.07
CA SER A 585 60.48 0.97 -2.28
C SER A 585 61.74 0.14 -1.91
N PRO A 586 61.83 -1.20 -2.15
CA PRO A 586 60.80 -2.21 -2.48
C PRO A 586 60.83 -3.51 -1.60
N CYS A 587 59.78 -4.32 -1.79
CA CYS A 587 59.60 -5.78 -1.63
C CYS A 587 60.87 -6.65 -1.93
N PRO A 588 60.97 -7.99 -1.65
CA PRO A 588 59.85 -8.93 -1.48
C PRO A 588 60.02 -10.21 -0.60
N THR A 589 58.87 -10.91 -0.38
CA THR A 589 58.63 -12.39 -0.35
C THR A 589 59.52 -13.31 0.54
N SER A 590 59.07 -14.41 1.16
CA SER A 590 57.87 -15.26 1.03
C SER A 590 57.96 -16.43 2.03
N GLY A 591 56.81 -16.80 2.64
CA GLY A 591 56.37 -18.17 2.97
C GLY A 591 57.03 -18.95 4.12
N PRO A 592 56.57 -20.19 4.39
CA PRO A 592 55.18 -20.67 4.37
C PRO A 592 54.86 -21.69 5.52
N THR A 593 53.69 -22.33 5.43
CA THR A 593 53.29 -23.68 5.94
C THR A 593 52.74 -23.87 7.37
N GLY A 594 51.66 -24.67 7.46
CA GLY A 594 51.41 -25.55 8.62
C GLY A 594 49.96 -25.87 9.02
N SER A 595 49.30 -26.78 8.28
CA SER A 595 48.40 -27.88 8.73
C SER A 595 47.51 -27.81 10.01
N THR A 596 46.22 -28.14 9.79
CA THR A 596 45.13 -28.74 10.63
C THR A 596 45.53 -29.84 11.65
N PRO A 597 44.68 -30.42 12.56
CA PRO A 597 43.18 -30.50 12.59
C PRO A 597 42.44 -30.50 13.98
N SER A 598 41.10 -30.52 13.91
CA SER A 598 40.05 -31.14 14.78
C SER A 598 40.06 -31.04 16.31
N GLY A 599 38.89 -30.66 16.87
CA GLY A 599 38.47 -30.95 18.24
C GLY A 599 36.95 -30.78 18.44
N SER A 600 36.28 -31.86 18.82
CA SER A 600 34.83 -31.99 19.06
C SER A 600 34.40 -31.50 20.46
N ALA A 601 33.19 -30.90 20.54
CA ALA A 601 32.15 -30.85 21.61
C ALA A 601 32.53 -31.12 23.10
N PRO A 602 31.94 -30.41 24.11
CA PRO A 602 30.50 -30.52 24.40
C PRO A 602 29.79 -29.26 24.98
N ASP A 603 28.46 -29.31 24.88
CA ASP A 603 27.48 -28.49 25.62
C ASP A 603 27.48 -28.89 27.12
N PRO A 604 27.23 -27.96 28.06
CA PRO A 604 25.95 -28.05 28.79
C PRO A 604 25.34 -26.72 29.26
N ASN A 605 24.01 -26.62 29.09
CA ASN A 605 23.00 -26.04 29.98
C ASN A 605 23.40 -24.90 30.95
N GLY A 606 23.00 -23.67 30.59
CA GLY A 606 22.85 -22.53 31.49
C GLY A 606 21.50 -21.85 31.28
N ASN A 607 20.49 -22.28 32.04
CA ASN A 607 19.15 -21.72 32.06
C ASN A 607 19.15 -20.35 32.77
N THR A 608 18.87 -19.24 32.08
CA THR A 608 18.43 -18.00 32.74
C THR A 608 17.27 -17.37 31.98
N ASN A 609 16.10 -17.43 32.61
CA ASN A 609 14.90 -16.72 32.21
C ASN A 609 15.02 -15.23 32.57
N SER A 610 14.61 -14.39 31.61
CA SER A 610 13.77 -13.19 31.79
C SER A 610 14.26 -12.03 32.68
N SER A 611 14.48 -10.87 32.06
CA SER A 611 14.35 -9.58 32.72
C SER A 611 13.86 -8.47 31.78
N SER A 612 12.70 -8.67 31.16
CA SER A 612 11.94 -7.58 30.49
C SER A 612 10.70 -7.16 31.30
N SER A 613 10.30 -7.96 32.29
CA SER A 613 9.16 -7.68 33.18
C SER A 613 9.51 -6.81 34.39
N ALA A 614 10.77 -6.80 34.84
CA ALA A 614 11.22 -5.98 35.98
C ALA A 614 11.34 -4.47 35.64
N VAL A 615 11.69 -4.15 34.39
CA VAL A 615 11.81 -2.76 33.91
C VAL A 615 10.44 -2.13 33.69
N LEU A 616 9.47 -2.90 33.16
CA LEU A 616 8.09 -2.43 32.98
C LEU A 616 7.35 -2.25 34.32
N ALA A 617 7.55 -3.14 35.28
CA ALA A 617 6.94 -3.02 36.61
C ALA A 617 7.44 -1.77 37.36
N SER A 618 8.74 -1.46 37.24
CA SER A 618 9.34 -0.27 37.88
C SER A 618 8.88 1.05 37.24
N LEU A 619 8.61 1.05 35.92
CA LEU A 619 8.02 2.22 35.24
C LEU A 619 6.55 2.43 35.60
N LEU A 620 5.78 1.36 35.79
CA LEU A 620 4.36 1.45 36.14
C LEU A 620 4.13 1.88 37.58
N LEU A 621 4.98 1.42 38.52
CA LEU A 621 4.92 1.84 39.92
C LEU A 621 5.35 3.31 40.14
N SER A 622 6.31 3.81 39.35
CA SER A 622 6.68 5.24 39.39
C SER A 622 5.62 6.16 38.78
N MET A 623 4.96 5.72 37.69
CA MET A 623 3.82 6.44 37.13
C MET A 623 2.60 6.46 38.07
N LEU A 624 2.33 5.37 38.78
CA LEU A 624 1.23 5.31 39.75
C LEU A 624 1.47 6.21 40.97
N ALA A 625 2.73 6.32 41.43
CA ALA A 625 3.11 7.23 42.52
C ALA A 625 3.00 8.71 42.12
N ILE A 626 3.32 9.05 40.86
CA ILE A 626 3.16 10.41 40.33
C ILE A 626 1.67 10.76 40.17
N VAL A 627 0.84 9.80 39.73
CA VAL A 627 -0.62 10.01 39.60
C VAL A 627 -1.28 10.14 40.98
N MET A 628 -0.88 9.36 41.98
CA MET A 628 -1.43 9.48 43.34
C MET A 628 -0.94 10.76 44.06
N GLY A 629 0.29 11.23 43.78
CA GLY A 629 0.79 12.51 44.28
C GLY A 629 0.16 13.75 43.63
N LEU A 630 -0.53 13.59 42.49
CA LEU A 630 -1.25 14.65 41.78
C LEU A 630 -2.77 14.65 42.05
N ILE A 631 -3.28 13.61 42.74
CA ILE A 631 -4.69 13.48 43.13
C ILE A 631 -4.91 13.81 44.62
N ALA A 632 -3.84 13.89 45.43
CA ALA A 632 -3.89 14.31 46.84
C ALA A 632 -3.97 15.84 47.02
#